data_AF-A0A673JY71-F1
#
_entry.id   AF-A0A673JY71-F1
#
_cell.length_a   1.000
_cell.length_b   1.000
_cell.length_c   1.000
_cell.angle_alpha   90.00
_cell.angle_beta   90.00
_cell.angle_gamma   90.00
#
_symmetry.space_group_name_H-M   'P 1'
#
loop_
_entity.id
_entity.type
_entity.pdbx_description
1 polymer ?
#
loop_
_entity_poly.entity_id
_entity_poly.type
_entity_poly.pdbx_seq_one_letter_code
_entity_poly.pdbx_strand_id
1 'polypeptide(L)'
;VVNEFCERFSYYGMKAVLTLYFIHYLHWDKNLSTAVYHAFSSLCYFTPVLGALIADSWLGKFKTVIYLSIVYVIGHVVKSVGAIPDVGDSTVHVVLSMLGLVLIAFGTGGIKPCVAAFGGDQFDEEHTEERRKFFSIFYMSINAGSVLSTIVTPILRGDVKCFGGDCYALAFGVPAALMVIALVVFIAGSGLYKKSPPEGNVLVCVCKCIGFAIRNRWKNSKKSPKRSHWLEWAEEKYPKRLIQEIQMVFRVLVLYIPLPMFWALFDQQGSRWTLQATRMNMDFVMGVCFCVVKMLNALLILVFIPIFDMGIYPLIGLCRIKLTPLRKMAAGMILAALAFCAATVVEINVIKSVVEPPPAKESLVQVYNLMDSEVTVQFPGHTVLSDPLKSYEVTSLQTNTDCILRCLYLTYLKCLVCVYYHNTLLFINTHTENINITVGTDEFYAAANYGISQNISVPRGEYNGVVCETNSDQYHIDLGLLDFGAFYTVILSKESNGLTLKKMEDIQANDVHIAWQVPQYVFITAGEVMFSITGLEFSYSQAPASMKSVLQAGWLMTVAFGNVIVLIVAEGAGMEQWTEFLLFAGLLVAVSIIFSIMAYFYTYVDPDQLDKIFREDTDDEKVGSSDSKKNEAVSLNDMPKQTKM
;
A
#
# COMPACT_ATOMS: atom_id res chain seq x y z
N VAL A 1 16.35 17.08 8.71
CA VAL A 1 16.29 16.66 7.29
C VAL A 1 16.84 15.26 7.09
N VAL A 2 18.13 14.97 7.38
CA VAL A 2 18.70 13.60 7.28
C VAL A 2 17.85 12.56 8.02
N ASN A 3 17.46 12.92 9.26
CA ASN A 3 16.31 12.42 10.03
C ASN A 3 15.22 11.74 9.18
N GLU A 4 14.51 12.63 8.51
CA GLU A 4 13.30 12.36 7.74
C GLU A 4 13.60 11.58 6.46
N PHE A 5 14.69 11.93 5.77
CA PHE A 5 15.09 11.25 4.54
C PHE A 5 15.30 9.75 4.78
N CYS A 6 16.10 9.40 5.79
CA CYS A 6 16.39 8.00 6.12
C CYS A 6 15.12 7.26 6.59
N GLU A 7 14.28 7.91 7.40
CA GLU A 7 13.01 7.37 7.86
C GLU A 7 12.07 7.03 6.69
N ARG A 8 11.93 7.97 5.74
CA ARG A 8 11.08 7.80 4.55
C ARG A 8 11.64 6.75 3.61
N PHE A 9 12.96 6.75 3.39
CA PHE A 9 13.62 5.71 2.63
C PHE A 9 13.34 4.32 3.23
N SER A 10 13.50 4.22 4.54
CA SER A 10 13.33 2.97 5.28
C SER A 10 11.89 2.45 5.22
N TYR A 11 10.91 3.32 5.43
CA TYR A 11 9.49 2.97 5.40
C TYR A 11 9.01 2.56 4.01
N TYR A 12 9.25 3.37 2.98
CA TYR A 12 8.75 3.11 1.63
C TYR A 12 9.50 1.95 0.96
N GLY A 13 10.82 1.85 1.14
CA GLY A 13 11.63 0.75 0.61
C GLY A 13 11.18 -0.60 1.15
N MET A 14 11.01 -0.70 2.47
CA MET A 14 10.52 -1.92 3.11
C MET A 14 9.11 -2.28 2.64
N LYS A 15 8.17 -1.32 2.59
CA LYS A 15 6.80 -1.55 2.09
C LYS A 15 6.78 -1.99 0.63
N ALA A 16 7.70 -1.50 -0.22
CA ALA A 16 7.71 -1.82 -1.64
C ALA A 16 7.94 -3.32 -1.94
N VAL A 17 8.71 -4.01 -1.10
CA VAL A 17 9.02 -5.45 -1.26
C VAL A 17 8.25 -6.35 -0.28
N LEU A 18 7.46 -5.77 0.62
CA LEU A 18 6.86 -6.50 1.74
C LEU A 18 5.87 -7.58 1.33
N THR A 19 4.93 -7.27 0.42
CA THR A 19 3.95 -8.25 -0.06
C THR A 19 4.63 -9.41 -0.78
N LEU A 20 5.69 -9.13 -1.54
CA LEU A 20 6.48 -10.14 -2.24
C LEU A 20 7.27 -11.02 -1.27
N TYR A 21 7.77 -10.46 -0.16
CA TYR A 21 8.39 -11.22 0.91
C TYR A 21 7.41 -12.23 1.55
N PHE A 22 6.17 -11.81 1.84
CA PHE A 22 5.17 -12.71 2.40
C PHE A 22 4.83 -13.90 1.49
N ILE A 23 4.70 -13.64 0.18
CA ILE A 23 4.33 -14.67 -0.79
C ILE A 23 5.51 -15.59 -1.11
N HIS A 24 6.68 -15.02 -1.42
CA HIS A 24 7.79 -15.80 -1.95
C HIS A 24 8.71 -16.38 -0.88
N TYR A 25 8.85 -15.72 0.27
CA TYR A 25 9.74 -16.17 1.35
C TYR A 25 8.97 -16.86 2.48
N LEU A 26 7.84 -16.29 2.93
CA LEU A 26 7.01 -16.94 3.97
C LEU A 26 5.98 -17.94 3.41
N HIS A 27 5.85 -18.02 2.08
CA HIS A 27 4.93 -18.93 1.39
C HIS A 27 3.46 -18.76 1.81
N TRP A 28 3.06 -17.52 2.09
CA TRP A 28 1.67 -17.20 2.41
C TRP A 28 0.85 -16.97 1.14
N ASP A 29 -0.45 -17.22 1.23
CA ASP A 29 -1.38 -16.93 0.14
C ASP A 29 -1.54 -15.40 -0.05
N LYS A 30 -2.13 -15.02 -1.18
CA LYS A 30 -2.30 -13.61 -1.59
C LYS A 30 -3.20 -12.84 -0.61
N ASN A 31 -4.20 -13.47 -0.01
CA ASN A 31 -5.16 -12.81 0.87
C ASN A 31 -4.54 -12.57 2.24
N LEU A 32 -3.92 -13.58 2.85
CA LEU A 32 -3.19 -13.43 4.12
C LEU A 32 -2.07 -12.39 4.00
N SER A 33 -1.31 -12.42 2.90
CA SER A 33 -0.26 -11.44 2.62
C SER A 33 -0.79 -10.00 2.54
N THR A 34 -1.96 -9.83 1.91
CA THR A 34 -2.65 -8.53 1.81
C THR A 34 -3.17 -8.09 3.18
N ALA A 35 -3.79 -8.99 3.93
CA ALA A 35 -4.33 -8.72 5.26
C ALA A 35 -3.22 -8.25 6.23
N VAL A 36 -2.10 -8.96 6.31
CA VAL A 36 -0.98 -8.59 7.18
C VAL A 36 -0.34 -7.26 6.75
N TYR A 37 -0.21 -7.00 5.44
CA TYR A 37 0.31 -5.73 4.94
C TYR A 37 -0.55 -4.54 5.40
N HIS A 38 -1.87 -4.68 5.34
CA HIS A 38 -2.81 -3.65 5.78
C HIS A 38 -2.94 -3.58 7.31
N ALA A 39 -2.83 -4.70 8.04
CA ALA A 39 -2.72 -4.69 9.50
C ALA A 39 -1.50 -3.86 9.95
N PHE A 40 -0.34 -4.11 9.34
CA PHE A 40 0.89 -3.36 9.58
C PHE A 40 0.71 -1.87 9.26
N SER A 41 0.15 -1.55 8.09
CA SER A 41 -0.08 -0.16 7.68
C SER A 41 -1.06 0.55 8.63
N SER A 42 -2.13 -0.13 9.05
CA SER A 42 -3.07 0.39 10.04
C SER A 42 -2.38 0.73 11.36
N LEU A 43 -1.54 -0.18 11.86
CA LEU A 43 -0.78 0.04 13.09
C LEU A 43 0.19 1.23 12.96
N CYS A 44 0.84 1.40 11.80
CA CYS A 44 1.74 2.54 11.52
C CYS A 44 1.04 3.91 11.52
N TYR A 45 -0.27 3.95 11.23
CA TYR A 45 -1.06 5.18 11.21
C TYR A 45 -1.90 5.38 12.49
N PHE A 46 -2.06 4.33 13.30
CA PHE A 46 -2.65 4.41 14.64
C PHE A 46 -1.65 4.86 15.71
N THR A 47 -0.45 4.28 15.70
CA THR A 47 0.64 4.55 16.68
C THR A 47 1.15 6.01 16.74
N PRO A 48 1.01 6.89 15.72
CA PRO A 48 1.26 8.33 15.88
C PRO A 48 0.51 8.97 17.04
N VAL A 49 -0.73 8.54 17.31
CA VAL A 49 -1.50 9.04 18.46
C VAL A 49 -0.77 8.72 19.77
N LEU A 50 -0.23 7.50 19.89
CA LEU A 50 0.55 7.08 21.06
C LEU A 50 1.87 7.85 21.16
N GLY A 51 2.56 8.06 20.04
CA GLY A 51 3.81 8.83 20.00
C GLY A 51 3.63 10.27 20.45
N ALA A 52 2.58 10.95 19.97
CA ALA A 52 2.24 12.31 20.41
C ALA A 52 1.88 12.35 21.90
N LEU A 53 1.08 11.39 22.39
CA LEU A 53 0.76 11.27 23.81
C LEU A 53 2.01 11.16 24.70
N ILE A 54 2.98 10.33 24.30
CA ILE A 54 4.23 10.11 25.03
C ILE A 54 5.12 11.36 24.99
N ALA A 55 5.24 11.99 23.82
CA ALA A 55 6.05 13.21 23.64
C ALA A 55 5.53 14.38 24.47
N ASP A 56 4.22 14.64 24.41
CA ASP A 56 3.63 15.81 25.05
C ASP A 56 3.44 15.61 26.57
N SER A 57 3.22 14.37 27.02
CA SER A 57 2.92 14.12 28.44
C SER A 57 4.12 13.81 29.32
N TRP A 58 5.14 13.12 28.79
CA TRP A 58 6.16 12.49 29.65
C TRP A 58 7.61 12.71 29.22
N LEU A 59 7.94 12.42 27.95
CA LEU A 59 9.34 12.35 27.52
C LEU A 59 9.85 13.64 26.87
N GLY A 60 8.96 14.45 26.27
CA GLY A 60 9.34 15.53 25.36
C GLY A 60 9.70 15.02 23.97
N LYS A 61 9.45 15.85 22.94
CA LYS A 61 9.64 15.51 21.52
C LYS A 61 11.02 14.90 21.22
N PHE A 62 12.10 15.51 21.71
CA PHE A 62 13.47 15.07 21.45
C PHE A 62 13.76 13.65 21.96
N LYS A 63 13.41 13.34 23.21
CA LYS A 63 13.63 12.01 23.79
C LYS A 63 12.73 10.96 23.14
N THR A 64 11.48 11.31 22.85
CA THR A 64 10.55 10.41 22.14
C THR A 64 11.10 10.00 20.78
N VAL A 65 11.64 10.95 20.00
CA VAL A 65 12.28 10.63 18.71
C VAL A 65 13.43 9.65 18.89
N ILE A 66 14.31 9.84 19.88
CA ILE A 66 15.44 8.93 20.12
C ILE A 66 14.96 7.53 20.49
N TYR A 67 14.12 7.40 21.53
CA TYR A 67 13.70 6.09 22.03
C TYR A 67 12.92 5.30 20.97
N LEU A 68 12.02 5.96 20.24
CA LEU A 68 11.25 5.30 19.19
C LEU A 68 12.11 5.00 17.95
N SER A 69 13.13 5.81 17.65
CA SER A 69 14.11 5.48 16.60
C SER A 69 14.95 4.25 16.94
N ILE A 70 15.30 4.05 18.22
CA ILE A 70 15.97 2.83 18.67
C ILE A 70 15.05 1.62 18.46
N VAL A 71 13.79 1.71 18.89
CA VAL A 71 12.78 0.67 18.65
C VAL A 71 12.64 0.38 17.15
N TYR A 72 12.65 1.43 16.32
CA TYR A 72 12.56 1.30 14.87
C TYR A 72 13.77 0.55 14.27
N VAL A 73 14.99 0.90 14.70
CA VAL A 73 16.23 0.22 14.29
C VAL A 73 16.18 -1.25 14.69
N ILE A 74 15.80 -1.56 15.94
CA ILE A 74 15.67 -2.94 16.42
C ILE A 74 14.66 -3.71 15.57
N GLY A 75 13.51 -3.11 15.24
CA GLY A 75 12.51 -3.74 14.39
C GLY A 75 13.04 -4.12 13.01
N HIS A 76 13.82 -3.25 12.37
CA HIS A 76 14.46 -3.54 11.08
C HIS A 76 15.56 -4.60 11.18
N VAL A 77 16.38 -4.57 12.24
CA VAL A 77 17.40 -5.60 12.47
C VAL A 77 16.74 -6.96 12.68
N VAL A 78 15.72 -7.05 13.55
CA VAL A 78 14.96 -8.29 13.79
C VAL A 78 14.34 -8.81 12.50
N LYS A 79 13.77 -7.93 11.67
CA LYS A 79 13.20 -8.29 10.38
C LYS A 79 14.23 -8.78 9.38
N SER A 80 15.37 -8.10 9.29
CA SER A 80 16.49 -8.50 8.41
C SER A 80 17.06 -9.85 8.81
N VAL A 81 17.25 -10.10 10.12
CA VAL A 81 17.67 -11.40 10.66
C VAL A 81 16.62 -12.48 10.38
N GLY A 82 15.33 -12.18 10.53
CA GLY A 82 14.24 -13.10 10.19
C GLY A 82 14.19 -13.51 8.71
N ALA A 83 14.83 -12.74 7.83
CA ALA A 83 14.93 -13.01 6.39
C ALA A 83 16.25 -13.71 5.98
N ILE A 84 17.05 -14.18 6.94
CA ILE A 84 18.23 -15.03 6.70
C ILE A 84 17.78 -16.50 6.72
N PRO A 85 17.97 -17.29 5.64
CA PRO A 85 17.48 -18.68 5.57
C PRO A 85 17.99 -19.62 6.66
N ASP A 86 19.21 -19.39 7.16
CA ASP A 86 19.84 -20.25 8.17
C ASP A 86 19.31 -20.01 9.60
N VAL A 87 18.44 -19.01 9.80
CA VAL A 87 17.94 -18.61 11.13
C VAL A 87 16.65 -19.35 11.50
N GLY A 88 16.81 -20.56 12.03
CA GLY A 88 15.72 -21.33 12.62
C GLY A 88 14.83 -22.04 11.61
N ASP A 89 13.60 -22.37 12.02
CA ASP A 89 12.61 -23.00 11.16
C ASP A 89 11.61 -21.96 10.59
N SER A 90 10.63 -22.44 9.82
CA SER A 90 9.56 -21.60 9.25
C SER A 90 8.79 -20.80 10.32
N THR A 91 8.60 -21.36 11.52
CA THR A 91 7.92 -20.67 12.62
C THR A 91 8.77 -19.53 13.16
N VAL A 92 10.09 -19.73 13.30
CA VAL A 92 11.02 -18.66 13.69
C VAL A 92 11.01 -17.50 12.69
N HIS A 93 11.05 -17.77 11.39
CA HIS A 93 10.96 -16.72 10.36
C HIS A 93 9.67 -15.91 10.47
N VAL A 94 8.53 -16.57 10.68
CA VAL A 94 7.24 -15.91 10.87
C VAL A 94 7.23 -15.05 12.13
N VAL A 95 7.68 -15.59 13.27
CA VAL A 95 7.71 -14.87 14.56
C VAL A 95 8.61 -13.64 14.49
N LEU A 96 9.82 -13.78 13.97
CA LEU A 96 10.76 -12.66 13.80
C LEU A 96 10.21 -11.60 12.83
N SER A 97 9.59 -12.03 11.74
CA SER A 97 8.94 -11.13 10.79
C SER A 97 7.81 -10.31 11.43
N MET A 98 6.90 -10.97 12.18
CA MET A 98 5.80 -10.29 12.86
C MET A 98 6.29 -9.35 13.97
N LEU A 99 7.24 -9.81 14.79
CA LEU A 99 7.84 -8.99 15.84
C LEU A 99 8.53 -7.76 15.24
N GLY A 100 9.31 -7.94 14.17
CA GLY A 100 9.96 -6.87 13.44
C GLY A 100 8.96 -5.84 12.90
N LEU A 101 7.86 -6.29 12.29
CA LEU A 101 6.80 -5.41 11.78
C LEU A 101 6.11 -4.60 12.89
N VAL A 102 5.80 -5.22 14.03
CA VAL A 102 5.19 -4.52 15.17
C VAL A 102 6.15 -3.46 15.70
N LEU A 103 7.41 -3.80 15.93
CA LEU A 103 8.43 -2.84 16.39
C LEU A 103 8.62 -1.69 15.41
N ILE A 104 8.67 -2.00 14.10
CA ILE A 104 8.73 -0.98 13.05
C ILE A 104 7.50 -0.07 13.12
N ALA A 105 6.30 -0.62 13.25
CA ALA A 105 5.07 0.16 13.29
C ALA A 105 5.04 1.15 14.46
N PHE A 106 5.43 0.72 15.66
CA PHE A 106 5.57 1.59 16.83
C PHE A 106 6.65 2.65 16.64
N GLY A 107 7.79 2.26 16.03
CA GLY A 107 8.89 3.16 15.70
C GLY A 107 8.47 4.27 14.73
N THR A 108 8.17 3.92 13.47
CA THR A 108 7.78 4.90 12.44
C THR A 108 6.58 5.73 12.86
N GLY A 109 5.54 5.09 13.40
CA GLY A 109 4.31 5.78 13.75
C GLY A 109 4.53 6.81 14.84
N GLY A 110 5.22 6.47 15.94
CA GLY A 110 5.42 7.44 17.01
C GLY A 110 6.50 8.51 16.73
N ILE A 111 7.41 8.28 15.77
CA ILE A 111 8.37 9.29 15.30
C ILE A 111 7.68 10.37 14.46
N LYS A 112 6.74 9.99 13.57
CA LYS A 112 6.05 10.88 12.62
C LYS A 112 5.55 12.21 13.22
N PRO A 113 4.74 12.24 14.29
CA PRO A 113 4.20 13.50 14.82
C PRO A 113 5.29 14.35 15.49
N CYS A 114 6.39 13.74 15.94
CA CYS A 114 7.41 14.40 16.73
C CYS A 114 8.46 15.11 15.87
N VAL A 115 8.90 14.51 14.75
CA VAL A 115 10.03 15.03 13.96
C VAL A 115 9.69 16.35 13.26
N ALA A 116 8.52 16.42 12.61
CA ALA A 116 8.10 17.64 11.91
C ALA A 116 7.88 18.79 12.89
N ALA A 117 7.21 18.51 14.03
CA ALA A 117 7.00 19.49 15.09
C ALA A 117 8.33 19.96 15.70
N PHE A 118 9.20 19.03 16.08
CA PHE A 118 10.51 19.35 16.65
C PHE A 118 11.40 20.16 15.70
N GLY A 119 11.35 19.87 14.40
CA GLY A 119 12.05 20.63 13.38
C GLY A 119 11.51 22.05 13.23
N GLY A 120 10.19 22.23 13.31
CA GLY A 120 9.55 23.55 13.30
C GLY A 120 9.89 24.38 14.54
N ASP A 121 10.01 23.74 15.70
CA ASP A 121 10.34 24.39 16.99
C ASP A 121 11.77 24.95 17.06
N GLN A 122 12.63 24.63 16.07
CA GLN A 122 14.00 25.16 16.02
C GLN A 122 14.07 26.61 15.54
N PHE A 123 12.97 27.15 14.99
CA PHE A 123 12.89 28.51 14.49
C PHE A 123 11.97 29.33 15.40
N ASP A 124 12.44 30.51 15.83
CA ASP A 124 11.61 31.46 16.56
C ASP A 124 10.50 32.03 15.68
N GLU A 125 9.44 32.59 16.29
CA GLU A 125 8.26 33.07 15.57
C GLU A 125 8.56 34.18 14.56
N GLU A 126 9.64 34.94 14.76
CA GLU A 126 10.10 36.00 13.87
C GLU A 126 10.73 35.46 12.57
N HIS A 127 11.31 34.26 12.59
CA HIS A 127 12.03 33.63 11.47
C HIS A 127 11.10 32.81 10.55
N THR A 128 10.02 33.45 10.10
CA THR A 128 8.97 32.78 9.31
C THR A 128 9.44 32.30 7.94
N GLU A 129 10.32 33.03 7.27
CA GLU A 129 10.85 32.69 5.94
C GLU A 129 11.84 31.52 6.01
N GLU A 130 12.72 31.49 7.01
CA GLU A 130 13.65 30.37 7.26
C GLU A 130 12.88 29.09 7.59
N ARG A 131 11.85 29.19 8.44
CA ARG A 131 10.97 28.07 8.78
C ARG A 131 10.23 27.55 7.54
N ARG A 132 9.74 28.42 6.66
CA ARG A 132 9.11 28.02 5.39
C ARG A 132 10.11 27.27 4.50
N LYS A 133 11.33 27.79 4.33
CA LYS A 133 12.40 27.13 3.56
C LYS A 133 12.74 25.75 4.15
N PHE A 134 12.82 25.63 5.47
CA PHE A 134 13.02 24.35 6.14
C PHE A 134 11.93 23.34 5.76
N PHE A 135 10.65 23.72 5.83
CA PHE A 135 9.55 22.83 5.46
C PHE A 135 9.55 22.46 3.97
N SER A 136 9.98 23.36 3.08
CA SER A 136 10.18 23.04 1.66
C SER A 136 11.28 21.99 1.46
N ILE A 137 12.43 22.13 2.12
CA ILE A 137 13.52 21.13 2.07
C ILE A 137 13.08 19.80 2.70
N PHE A 138 12.32 19.88 3.80
CA PHE A 138 11.74 18.71 4.47
C PHE A 138 10.83 17.94 3.51
N TYR A 139 9.92 18.63 2.82
CA TYR A 139 9.05 18.03 1.81
C TYR A 139 9.81 17.41 0.63
N MET A 140 10.87 18.08 0.15
CA MET A 140 11.76 17.54 -0.88
C MET A 140 12.42 16.23 -0.40
N SER A 141 12.87 16.19 0.86
CA SER A 141 13.52 15.00 1.44
C SER A 141 12.58 13.81 1.57
N ILE A 142 11.29 14.03 1.83
CA ILE A 142 10.26 12.98 1.87
C ILE A 142 10.13 12.32 0.50
N ASN A 143 9.94 13.13 -0.54
CA ASN A 143 9.77 12.62 -1.90
C ASN A 143 11.04 11.95 -2.42
N ALA A 144 12.21 12.54 -2.17
CA ALA A 144 13.50 11.94 -2.55
C ALA A 144 13.71 10.58 -1.86
N GLY A 145 13.44 10.47 -0.55
CA GLY A 145 13.55 9.21 0.17
C GLY A 145 12.59 8.13 -0.36
N SER A 146 11.34 8.49 -0.66
CA SER A 146 10.35 7.58 -1.24
C SER A 146 10.76 7.08 -2.64
N VAL A 147 11.17 7.98 -3.53
CA VAL A 147 11.62 7.65 -4.88
C VAL A 147 12.87 6.76 -4.86
N LEU A 148 13.90 7.16 -4.12
CA LEU A 148 15.14 6.39 -4.07
C LEU A 148 14.94 5.01 -3.44
N SER A 149 14.14 4.90 -2.38
CA SER A 149 13.91 3.61 -1.73
C SER A 149 13.09 2.64 -2.56
N THR A 150 12.12 3.13 -3.32
CA THR A 150 11.29 2.31 -4.21
C THR A 150 12.04 1.80 -5.44
N ILE A 151 13.18 2.41 -5.79
CA ILE A 151 14.12 1.92 -6.82
C ILE A 151 15.17 0.99 -6.19
N VAL A 152 15.89 1.48 -5.18
CA VAL A 152 17.07 0.81 -4.64
C VAL A 152 16.71 -0.48 -3.91
N THR A 153 15.63 -0.50 -3.13
CA THR A 153 15.29 -1.68 -2.30
C THR A 153 14.91 -2.90 -3.13
N PRO A 154 14.07 -2.79 -4.18
CA PRO A 154 13.84 -3.91 -5.11
C PRO A 154 15.09 -4.39 -5.83
N ILE A 155 15.98 -3.48 -6.26
CA ILE A 155 17.27 -3.82 -6.89
C ILE A 155 18.14 -4.64 -5.92
N LEU A 156 18.28 -4.17 -4.67
CA LEU A 156 19.05 -4.88 -3.64
C LEU A 156 18.50 -6.27 -3.33
N ARG A 157 17.18 -6.45 -3.41
CA ARG A 157 16.55 -7.75 -3.24
C ARG A 157 16.89 -8.71 -4.39
N GLY A 158 16.87 -8.23 -5.63
CA GLY A 158 16.88 -9.10 -6.81
C GLY A 158 18.21 -9.33 -7.49
N ASP A 159 18.99 -8.26 -7.61
CA ASP A 159 20.23 -8.24 -8.38
C ASP A 159 21.39 -8.77 -7.54
N VAL A 160 21.31 -8.59 -6.23
CA VAL A 160 22.28 -9.15 -5.29
C VAL A 160 21.77 -10.52 -4.82
N LYS A 161 22.49 -11.58 -5.22
CA LYS A 161 22.23 -12.94 -4.73
C LYS A 161 22.87 -13.15 -3.37
N CYS A 162 22.07 -13.58 -2.39
CA CYS A 162 22.53 -13.99 -1.08
C CYS A 162 21.95 -15.36 -0.74
N PHE A 163 22.70 -16.21 -0.05
CA PHE A 163 22.22 -17.51 0.44
C PHE A 163 21.61 -18.40 -0.66
N GLY A 164 22.11 -18.30 -1.89
CA GLY A 164 21.60 -19.07 -3.04
C GLY A 164 20.32 -18.53 -3.71
N GLY A 165 19.80 -17.36 -3.32
CA GLY A 165 18.56 -16.80 -3.87
C GLY A 165 18.43 -15.27 -3.74
N ASP A 166 17.20 -14.77 -3.76
CA ASP A 166 16.87 -13.34 -3.60
C ASP A 166 17.17 -12.86 -2.17
N CYS A 167 17.79 -11.69 -2.06
CA CYS A 167 18.36 -11.20 -0.82
C CYS A 167 17.41 -10.28 -0.03
N TYR A 168 16.37 -10.86 0.56
CA TYR A 168 15.46 -10.11 1.44
C TYR A 168 16.15 -9.58 2.70
N ALA A 169 17.13 -10.32 3.25
CA ALA A 169 17.92 -9.88 4.39
C ALA A 169 18.62 -8.54 4.12
N LEU A 170 19.23 -8.36 2.94
CA LEU A 170 19.87 -7.10 2.55
C LEU A 170 18.85 -5.99 2.28
N ALA A 171 17.75 -6.33 1.60
CA ALA A 171 16.68 -5.38 1.29
C ALA A 171 16.06 -4.78 2.57
N PHE A 172 15.97 -5.53 3.68
CA PHE A 172 15.55 -5.01 4.97
C PHE A 172 16.72 -4.48 5.84
N GLY A 173 17.94 -4.97 5.62
CA GLY A 173 19.14 -4.57 6.37
C GLY A 173 19.66 -3.18 6.01
N VAL A 174 19.64 -2.79 4.73
CA VAL A 174 20.06 -1.44 4.30
C VAL A 174 19.19 -0.34 4.93
N PRO A 175 17.85 -0.44 4.93
CA PRO A 175 16.99 0.42 5.75
C PRO A 175 17.38 0.51 7.23
N ALA A 176 17.83 -0.59 7.85
CA ALA A 176 18.30 -0.61 9.23
C ALA A 176 19.58 0.23 9.40
N ALA A 177 20.57 0.02 8.53
CA ALA A 177 21.83 0.74 8.55
C ALA A 177 21.63 2.26 8.34
N LEU A 178 20.77 2.65 7.38
CA LEU A 178 20.42 4.05 7.16
C LEU A 178 19.73 4.67 8.37
N MET A 179 18.86 3.93 9.08
CA MET A 179 18.24 4.43 10.31
C MET A 179 19.23 4.55 11.47
N VAL A 180 20.23 3.67 11.57
CA VAL A 180 21.33 3.84 12.54
C VAL A 180 22.10 5.13 12.26
N ILE A 181 22.44 5.39 10.99
CA ILE A 181 23.13 6.63 10.60
C ILE A 181 22.26 7.84 10.96
N ALA A 182 20.97 7.82 10.64
CA ALA A 182 20.04 8.89 10.99
C ALA A 182 19.98 9.15 12.50
N LEU A 183 19.93 8.09 13.31
CA LEU A 183 19.92 8.19 14.77
C LEU A 183 21.23 8.78 15.30
N VAL A 184 22.39 8.32 14.81
CA VAL A 184 23.69 8.85 15.21
C VAL A 184 23.80 10.34 14.89
N VAL A 185 23.40 10.74 13.67
CA VAL A 185 23.38 12.16 13.26
C VAL A 185 22.44 12.99 14.14
N PHE A 186 21.26 12.46 14.45
CA PHE A 186 20.29 13.15 15.31
C PHE A 186 20.82 13.33 16.75
N ILE A 187 21.47 12.31 17.32
CA ILE A 187 22.07 12.40 18.66
C ILE A 187 23.29 13.32 18.67
N ALA A 188 24.13 13.28 17.62
CA ALA A 188 25.29 14.18 17.49
C ALA A 188 24.87 15.65 17.47
N GLY A 189 23.73 15.98 16.85
CA GLY A 189 23.15 17.32 16.84
C GLY A 189 22.54 17.78 18.19
N SER A 190 22.52 16.93 19.22
CA SER A 190 21.79 17.19 20.46
C SER A 190 22.23 18.43 21.22
N GLY A 191 23.49 18.87 21.08
CA GLY A 191 24.00 20.10 21.70
C GLY A 191 23.52 21.38 21.01
N LEU A 192 23.04 21.29 19.77
CA LEU A 192 22.62 22.42 18.94
C LEU A 192 21.11 22.66 18.96
N TYR A 193 20.32 21.68 19.43
CA TYR A 193 18.87 21.76 19.37
C TYR A 193 18.26 22.56 20.52
N LYS A 194 17.27 23.37 20.19
CA LYS A 194 16.33 23.96 21.15
C LYS A 194 15.36 22.86 21.62
N LYS A 195 15.41 22.54 22.93
CA LYS A 195 14.61 21.48 23.55
C LYS A 195 13.54 22.10 24.44
N SER A 196 12.33 22.24 23.92
CA SER A 196 11.18 22.73 24.69
C SER A 196 10.72 21.68 25.71
N PRO A 197 10.30 22.10 26.92
CA PRO A 197 9.71 21.19 27.90
C PRO A 197 8.38 20.61 27.38
N PRO A 198 7.92 19.46 27.91
CA PRO A 198 6.64 18.89 27.52
C PRO A 198 5.48 19.83 27.89
N GLU A 199 4.72 20.27 26.90
CA GLU A 199 3.48 21.02 27.08
C GLU A 199 2.33 20.01 27.21
N GLY A 200 1.54 20.11 28.27
CA GLY A 200 0.53 19.10 28.62
C GLY A 200 -0.38 18.70 27.45
N ASN A 201 -0.81 17.43 27.45
CA ASN A 201 -1.45 16.87 26.27
C ASN A 201 -2.89 17.38 26.03
N VAL A 202 -3.07 18.12 24.92
CA VAL A 202 -4.37 18.66 24.48
C VAL A 202 -5.38 17.54 24.21
N LEU A 203 -4.98 16.45 23.55
CA LEU A 203 -5.87 15.33 23.22
C LEU A 203 -6.49 14.69 24.50
N VAL A 204 -5.68 14.48 25.55
CA VAL A 204 -6.16 13.98 26.84
C VAL A 204 -7.15 14.96 27.48
N CYS A 205 -6.87 16.26 27.39
CA CYS A 205 -7.78 17.30 27.89
C CYS A 205 -9.13 17.23 27.15
N VAL A 206 -9.11 17.15 25.81
CA VAL A 206 -10.31 17.00 24.98
C VAL A 206 -11.09 15.74 25.34
N CYS A 207 -10.43 14.58 25.46
CA CYS A 207 -11.09 13.33 25.84
C CYS A 207 -11.72 13.39 27.24
N LYS A 208 -11.04 14.00 28.23
CA LYS A 208 -11.59 14.19 29.58
C LYS A 208 -12.76 15.18 29.59
N CYS A 209 -12.70 16.23 28.78
CA CYS A 209 -13.79 17.20 28.63
C CYS A 209 -15.03 16.55 28.02
N ILE A 210 -14.87 15.82 26.91
CA ILE A 210 -15.95 15.06 26.26
C ILE A 210 -16.54 14.00 27.20
N GLY A 211 -15.70 13.21 27.87
CA GLY A 211 -16.15 12.19 28.82
C GLY A 211 -16.91 12.79 30.00
N PHE A 212 -16.46 13.94 30.52
CA PHE A 212 -17.19 14.67 31.56
C PHE A 212 -18.54 15.21 31.04
N ALA A 213 -18.58 15.80 29.84
CA ALA A 213 -19.82 16.29 29.24
C ALA A 213 -20.85 15.16 29.07
N ILE A 214 -20.44 14.00 28.53
CA ILE A 214 -21.32 12.83 28.35
C ILE A 214 -21.82 12.31 29.69
N ARG A 215 -20.92 12.15 30.67
CA ARG A 215 -21.28 11.66 32.02
C ARG A 215 -22.23 12.63 32.73
N ASN A 216 -21.99 13.93 32.62
CA ASN A 216 -22.82 14.95 33.24
C ASN A 216 -24.20 15.03 32.56
N ARG A 217 -24.24 14.97 31.22
CA ARG A 217 -25.48 14.87 30.45
C ARG A 217 -26.29 13.67 30.90
N TRP A 218 -25.70 12.47 31.00
CA TRP A 218 -26.46 11.28 31.39
C TRP A 218 -27.00 11.37 32.83
N LYS A 219 -26.24 11.93 33.77
CA LYS A 219 -26.70 12.11 35.16
C LYS A 219 -27.79 13.17 35.31
N ASN A 220 -27.70 14.28 34.57
CA ASN A 220 -28.51 15.48 34.82
C ASN A 220 -29.50 15.82 33.69
N SER A 221 -29.60 15.00 32.62
CA SER A 221 -30.48 15.25 31.46
C SER A 221 -31.96 15.43 31.80
N LYS A 222 -32.43 14.95 32.96
CA LYS A 222 -33.84 15.10 33.38
C LYS A 222 -34.10 16.31 34.29
N LYS A 223 -33.07 16.94 34.86
CA LYS A 223 -33.20 17.95 35.94
C LYS A 223 -32.82 19.38 35.54
N SER A 224 -32.14 19.59 34.42
CA SER A 224 -31.63 20.91 34.01
C SER A 224 -32.27 21.41 32.70
N PRO A 225 -32.30 22.74 32.44
CA PRO A 225 -32.82 23.29 31.19
C PRO A 225 -32.06 22.74 29.97
N LYS A 226 -32.76 22.66 28.82
CA LYS A 226 -32.16 22.20 27.57
C LYS A 226 -31.07 23.19 27.13
N ARG A 227 -29.84 22.71 27.08
CA ARG A 227 -28.67 23.41 26.52
C ARG A 227 -28.67 23.32 24.99
N SER A 228 -28.04 24.28 24.31
CA SER A 228 -28.08 24.38 22.84
C SER A 228 -27.23 23.30 22.15
N HIS A 229 -26.09 22.98 22.77
CA HIS A 229 -25.17 21.92 22.32
C HIS A 229 -24.84 20.96 23.48
N TRP A 230 -24.65 19.66 23.17
CA TRP A 230 -24.42 18.61 24.18
C TRP A 230 -23.08 18.73 24.91
N LEU A 231 -22.10 19.45 24.33
CA LEU A 231 -20.80 19.65 24.95
C LEU A 231 -20.81 20.76 26.03
N GLU A 232 -21.83 21.62 26.05
CA GLU A 232 -21.97 22.67 27.07
C GLU A 232 -22.13 22.09 28.48
N TRP A 233 -22.50 20.82 28.62
CA TRP A 233 -22.52 20.12 29.92
C TRP A 233 -21.15 20.03 30.60
N ALA A 234 -20.05 20.40 29.92
CA ALA A 234 -18.72 20.54 30.50
C ALA A 234 -18.42 21.91 31.12
N GLU A 235 -19.30 22.91 30.95
CA GLU A 235 -19.07 24.30 31.39
C GLU A 235 -18.89 24.43 32.91
N GLU A 236 -19.40 23.49 33.70
CA GLU A 236 -19.20 23.45 35.15
C GLU A 236 -17.73 23.24 35.56
N LYS A 237 -16.91 22.65 34.68
CA LYS A 237 -15.53 22.25 34.99
C LYS A 237 -14.49 22.83 34.02
N TYR A 238 -14.87 23.12 32.79
CA TYR A 238 -13.94 23.53 31.74
C TYR A 238 -14.30 24.92 31.19
N PRO A 239 -13.29 25.70 30.77
CA PRO A 239 -13.52 27.05 30.26
C PRO A 239 -14.33 27.03 28.95
N LYS A 240 -15.19 28.04 28.76
CA LYS A 240 -16.06 28.13 27.57
C LYS A 240 -15.27 28.12 26.26
N ARG A 241 -14.12 28.80 26.22
CA ARG A 241 -13.20 28.79 25.06
C ARG A 241 -12.83 27.36 24.65
N LEU A 242 -12.34 26.54 25.59
CA LEU A 242 -11.98 25.15 25.31
C LEU A 242 -13.18 24.35 24.78
N ILE A 243 -14.38 24.56 25.34
CA ILE A 243 -15.60 23.90 24.89
C ILE A 243 -15.92 24.30 23.44
N GLN A 244 -15.82 25.58 23.10
CA GLN A 244 -16.06 26.08 21.74
C GLN A 244 -15.02 25.58 20.73
N GLU A 245 -13.73 25.57 21.11
CA GLU A 245 -12.66 24.98 20.31
C GLU A 245 -12.92 23.48 20.03
N ILE A 246 -13.37 22.71 21.04
CA ILE A 246 -13.75 21.30 20.85
C ILE A 246 -15.00 21.16 19.96
N GLN A 247 -15.97 22.07 20.05
CA GLN A 247 -17.14 22.05 19.15
C GLN A 247 -16.74 22.24 17.69
N MET A 248 -15.79 23.14 17.41
CA MET A 248 -15.24 23.32 16.05
C MET A 248 -14.56 22.05 15.55
N VAL A 249 -13.65 21.49 16.35
CA VAL A 249 -12.95 20.23 16.04
C VAL A 249 -13.93 19.09 15.78
N PHE A 250 -14.97 18.96 16.63
CA PHE A 250 -15.96 17.91 16.49
C PHE A 250 -16.74 18.01 15.16
N ARG A 251 -17.06 19.22 14.68
CA ARG A 251 -17.69 19.41 13.36
C ARG A 251 -16.81 18.89 12.23
N VAL A 252 -15.50 19.10 12.30
CA VAL A 252 -14.54 18.59 11.31
C VAL A 252 -14.37 17.07 11.45
N LEU A 253 -14.28 16.53 12.67
CA LEU A 253 -14.19 15.09 12.91
C LEU A 253 -15.42 14.31 12.41
N VAL A 254 -16.62 14.92 12.45
CA VAL A 254 -17.81 14.32 11.84
C VAL A 254 -17.63 14.20 10.32
N LEU A 255 -17.05 15.21 9.67
CA LEU A 255 -16.72 15.12 8.24
C LEU A 255 -15.68 14.05 7.94
N TYR A 256 -14.85 13.63 8.90
CA TYR A 256 -13.84 12.59 8.71
C TYR A 256 -14.39 11.17 8.64
N ILE A 257 -15.61 10.92 9.14
CA ILE A 257 -16.22 9.58 9.18
C ILE A 257 -16.19 8.85 7.81
N PRO A 258 -16.53 9.48 6.67
CA PRO A 258 -16.45 8.84 5.34
C PRO A 258 -15.03 8.69 4.75
N LEU A 259 -14.04 9.44 5.24
CA LEU A 259 -12.69 9.50 4.64
C LEU A 259 -11.91 8.17 4.62
N PRO A 260 -12.06 7.24 5.59
CA PRO A 260 -11.39 5.94 5.55
C PRO A 260 -11.56 5.18 4.24
N MET A 261 -12.70 5.36 3.55
CA MET A 261 -12.95 4.69 2.28
C MET A 261 -11.94 5.11 1.19
N PHE A 262 -11.57 6.39 1.13
CA PHE A 262 -10.55 6.85 0.18
C PHE A 262 -9.21 6.15 0.44
N TRP A 263 -8.80 6.07 1.71
CA TRP A 263 -7.54 5.44 2.10
C TRP A 263 -7.52 3.93 1.86
N ALA A 264 -8.68 3.27 2.00
CA ALA A 264 -8.82 1.86 1.67
C ALA A 264 -8.57 1.57 0.18
N LEU A 265 -8.86 2.51 -0.73
CA LEU A 265 -8.49 2.39 -2.15
C LEU A 265 -7.03 2.78 -2.36
N PHE A 266 -6.61 3.92 -1.81
CA PHE A 266 -5.28 4.48 -2.03
C PHE A 266 -4.15 3.53 -1.60
N ASP A 267 -4.26 2.90 -0.43
CA ASP A 267 -3.17 2.07 0.11
C ASP A 267 -3.03 0.69 -0.58
N GLN A 268 -3.95 0.29 -1.46
CA GLN A 268 -3.86 -0.97 -2.23
C GLN A 268 -2.77 -0.94 -3.32
N GLN A 269 -2.22 0.23 -3.63
CA GLN A 269 -1.07 0.38 -4.53
C GLN A 269 0.12 -0.52 -4.12
N GLY A 270 0.33 -0.69 -2.81
CA GLY A 270 1.43 -1.50 -2.29
C GLY A 270 1.11 -2.99 -2.09
N SER A 271 -0.14 -3.41 -2.26
CA SER A 271 -0.62 -4.79 -2.10
C SER A 271 -1.24 -5.32 -3.40
N ARG A 272 -2.55 -5.17 -3.62
CA ARG A 272 -3.27 -5.75 -4.77
C ARG A 272 -2.74 -5.28 -6.11
N TRP A 273 -2.39 -4.00 -6.27
CA TRP A 273 -1.83 -3.49 -7.53
C TRP A 273 -0.42 -4.02 -7.80
N THR A 274 0.33 -4.33 -6.73
CA THR A 274 1.61 -5.02 -6.83
C THR A 274 1.40 -6.45 -7.36
N LEU A 275 0.38 -7.16 -6.89
CA LEU A 275 0.04 -8.51 -7.37
C LEU A 275 -0.51 -8.53 -8.80
N GLN A 276 -1.24 -7.48 -9.19
CA GLN A 276 -1.62 -7.27 -10.58
C GLN A 276 -0.37 -7.07 -11.44
N ALA A 277 0.55 -6.19 -11.02
CA ALA A 277 1.78 -5.87 -11.76
C ALA A 277 2.69 -7.09 -11.96
N THR A 278 2.77 -8.00 -10.98
CA THR A 278 3.55 -9.24 -11.12
C THR A 278 3.00 -10.19 -12.19
N ARG A 279 1.74 -9.99 -12.60
CA ARG A 279 1.05 -10.74 -13.64
C ARG A 279 0.88 -9.90 -14.91
N MET A 280 1.81 -9.00 -15.23
CA MET A 280 1.77 -8.18 -16.44
C MET A 280 3.11 -8.26 -17.18
N ASN A 281 3.08 -8.01 -18.49
CA ASN A 281 4.29 -7.95 -19.30
C ASN A 281 5.07 -6.65 -19.01
N MET A 282 6.33 -6.79 -18.60
CA MET A 282 7.20 -5.66 -18.21
C MET A 282 8.21 -5.25 -19.29
N ASP A 283 7.98 -5.60 -20.56
CA ASP A 283 8.89 -5.28 -21.67
C ASP A 283 8.85 -3.78 -22.09
N PHE A 284 9.66 -2.95 -21.42
CA PHE A 284 9.87 -1.54 -21.81
C PHE A 284 11.15 -1.41 -22.64
N VAL A 285 11.10 -0.61 -23.72
CA VAL A 285 12.15 -0.37 -24.76
C VAL A 285 13.55 0.04 -24.23
N MET A 286 13.75 0.20 -22.91
CA MET A 286 15.00 0.64 -22.29
C MET A 286 15.46 -0.20 -21.08
N GLY A 287 14.90 -1.41 -20.86
CA GLY A 287 15.34 -2.27 -19.76
C GLY A 287 15.05 -1.74 -18.35
N VAL A 288 14.13 -0.78 -18.21
CA VAL A 288 13.74 -0.21 -16.91
C VAL A 288 12.50 -0.93 -16.36
N CYS A 289 12.78 -1.81 -15.42
CA CYS A 289 11.90 -2.74 -14.69
C CYS A 289 10.82 -2.05 -13.82
N PHE A 290 9.83 -2.83 -13.34
CA PHE A 290 8.86 -2.69 -12.21
C PHE A 290 8.95 -1.46 -11.27
N CYS A 291 10.16 -0.95 -11.03
CA CYS A 291 10.49 0.24 -10.24
C CYS A 291 9.74 1.51 -10.68
N VAL A 292 9.42 1.67 -11.97
CA VAL A 292 8.75 2.88 -12.49
C VAL A 292 7.32 3.03 -11.96
N VAL A 293 6.57 1.94 -11.86
CA VAL A 293 5.13 2.01 -11.54
C VAL A 293 4.90 2.39 -10.07
N LYS A 294 5.69 1.83 -9.14
CA LYS A 294 5.61 2.20 -7.72
C LYS A 294 6.16 3.61 -7.44
N MET A 295 7.14 4.06 -8.22
CA MET A 295 7.66 5.43 -8.16
C MET A 295 6.68 6.45 -8.76
N LEU A 296 5.77 6.01 -9.64
CA LEU A 296 4.90 6.89 -10.42
C LEU A 296 4.05 7.79 -9.53
N ASN A 297 3.48 7.27 -8.42
CA ASN A 297 2.69 8.10 -7.51
C ASN A 297 3.49 9.30 -6.97
N ALA A 298 4.69 9.07 -6.43
CA ALA A 298 5.51 10.14 -5.86
C ALA A 298 5.96 11.18 -6.91
N LEU A 299 6.31 10.74 -8.12
CA LEU A 299 6.66 11.66 -9.22
C LEU A 299 5.45 12.43 -9.74
N LEU A 300 4.31 11.75 -9.93
CA LEU A 300 3.08 12.36 -10.39
C LEU A 300 2.56 13.40 -9.40
N ILE A 301 2.72 13.22 -8.08
CA ILE A 301 2.36 14.25 -7.09
C ILE A 301 3.14 15.55 -7.35
N LEU A 302 4.47 15.45 -7.52
CA LEU A 302 5.34 16.61 -7.76
C LEU A 302 4.98 17.35 -9.06
N VAL A 303 4.48 16.62 -10.06
CA VAL A 303 4.03 17.18 -11.34
C VAL A 303 2.59 17.71 -11.25
N PHE A 304 1.70 17.01 -10.55
CA PHE A 304 0.28 17.35 -10.48
C PHE A 304 0.00 18.53 -9.59
N ILE A 305 0.70 18.71 -8.47
CA ILE A 305 0.51 19.91 -7.61
C ILE A 305 0.56 21.21 -8.43
N PRO A 306 1.65 21.53 -9.17
CA PRO A 306 1.70 22.75 -9.95
C PRO A 306 0.69 22.77 -11.11
N ILE A 307 0.40 21.63 -11.74
CA ILE A 307 -0.61 21.54 -12.81
C ILE A 307 -2.01 21.89 -12.28
N PHE A 308 -2.37 21.37 -11.11
CA PHE A 308 -3.67 21.63 -10.51
C PHE A 308 -3.79 23.09 -10.04
N ASP A 309 -2.77 23.60 -9.34
CA ASP A 309 -2.80 24.96 -8.79
C ASP A 309 -2.67 26.07 -9.84
N MET A 310 -1.77 25.91 -10.81
CA MET A 310 -1.51 26.94 -11.83
C MET A 310 -2.32 26.74 -13.11
N GLY A 311 -2.76 25.52 -13.40
CA GLY A 311 -3.49 25.18 -14.62
C GLY A 311 -4.97 24.90 -14.38
N ILE A 312 -5.28 23.77 -13.75
CA ILE A 312 -6.65 23.23 -13.68
C ILE A 312 -7.58 24.12 -12.86
N TYR A 313 -7.21 24.52 -11.64
CA TYR A 313 -8.08 25.33 -10.79
C TYR A 313 -8.38 26.72 -11.39
N PRO A 314 -7.41 27.46 -11.95
CA PRO A 314 -7.69 28.71 -12.67
C PRO A 314 -8.60 28.51 -13.89
N LEU A 315 -8.40 27.45 -14.68
CA LEU A 315 -9.26 27.13 -15.83
C LEU A 315 -10.71 26.86 -15.42
N ILE A 316 -10.94 26.12 -14.34
CA ILE A 316 -12.29 25.89 -13.83
C ILE A 316 -12.90 27.20 -13.27
N GLY A 317 -12.07 28.06 -12.69
CA GLY A 317 -12.46 29.41 -12.27
C GLY A 317 -12.97 30.27 -13.43
N LEU A 318 -12.36 30.15 -14.62
CA LEU A 318 -12.82 30.82 -15.85
C LEU A 318 -14.21 30.33 -16.27
N CYS A 319 -14.57 29.08 -15.99
CA CYS A 319 -15.92 28.53 -16.21
C CYS A 319 -16.96 28.99 -15.16
N ARG A 320 -16.64 29.94 -14.27
CA ARG A 320 -17.50 30.44 -13.18
C ARG A 320 -17.91 29.40 -12.14
N ILE A 321 -17.24 28.25 -12.08
CA ILE A 321 -17.48 27.23 -11.06
C ILE A 321 -16.56 27.50 -9.87
N LYS A 322 -17.13 27.82 -8.70
CA LYS A 322 -16.36 27.94 -7.45
C LYS A 322 -16.04 26.55 -6.89
N LEU A 323 -14.78 26.12 -6.99
CA LEU A 323 -14.28 24.93 -6.31
C LEU A 323 -13.99 25.26 -4.83
N THR A 324 -14.91 24.90 -3.95
CA THR A 324 -14.65 24.89 -2.50
C THR A 324 -13.77 23.69 -2.13
N PRO A 325 -13.00 23.74 -1.03
CA PRO A 325 -12.16 22.62 -0.58
C PRO A 325 -12.91 21.29 -0.50
N LEU A 326 -14.12 21.30 0.07
CA LEU A 326 -14.97 20.10 0.17
C LEU A 326 -15.42 19.57 -1.20
N ARG A 327 -15.68 20.44 -2.20
CA ARG A 327 -15.97 19.99 -3.58
C ARG A 327 -14.74 19.38 -4.23
N LYS A 328 -13.53 19.90 -3.96
CA LYS A 328 -12.28 19.29 -4.45
C LYS A 328 -12.13 17.87 -3.88
N MET A 329 -12.35 17.70 -2.58
CA MET A 329 -12.27 16.38 -1.93
C MET A 329 -13.28 15.38 -2.51
N ALA A 330 -14.53 15.80 -2.75
CA ALA A 330 -15.54 14.96 -3.38
C ALA A 330 -15.14 14.52 -4.79
N ALA A 331 -14.63 15.45 -5.61
CA ALA A 331 -14.08 15.13 -6.93
C ALA A 331 -12.88 14.18 -6.85
N GLY A 332 -12.01 14.35 -5.86
CA GLY A 332 -10.88 13.44 -5.62
C GLY A 332 -11.33 12.00 -5.33
N MET A 333 -12.40 11.81 -4.56
CA MET A 333 -13.00 10.47 -4.35
C MET A 333 -13.58 9.86 -5.63
N ILE A 334 -14.16 10.68 -6.51
CA ILE A 334 -14.66 10.20 -7.82
C ILE A 334 -13.48 9.76 -8.71
N LEU A 335 -12.38 10.53 -8.74
CA LEU A 335 -11.18 10.14 -9.48
C LEU A 335 -10.57 8.84 -8.95
N ALA A 336 -10.52 8.66 -7.63
CA ALA A 336 -10.06 7.41 -7.03
C ALA A 336 -10.98 6.21 -7.38
N ALA A 337 -12.29 6.41 -7.48
CA ALA A 337 -13.21 5.37 -7.95
C ALA A 337 -12.95 5.02 -9.43
N LEU A 338 -12.72 6.02 -10.28
CA LEU A 338 -12.34 5.82 -11.69
C LEU A 338 -11.00 5.07 -11.82
N ALA A 339 -10.05 5.32 -10.93
CA ALA A 339 -8.79 4.58 -10.88
C ALA A 339 -9.02 3.06 -10.67
N PHE A 340 -9.97 2.69 -9.81
CA PHE A 340 -10.32 1.29 -9.56
C PHE A 340 -11.17 0.68 -10.68
N CYS A 341 -11.99 1.47 -11.38
CA CYS A 341 -12.60 1.02 -12.63
C CYS A 341 -11.54 0.70 -13.69
N ALA A 342 -10.53 1.56 -13.84
CA ALA A 342 -9.41 1.29 -14.74
C ALA A 342 -8.63 0.03 -14.30
N ALA A 343 -8.33 -0.11 -13.00
CA ALA A 343 -7.67 -1.29 -12.45
C ALA A 343 -8.48 -2.59 -12.67
N THR A 344 -9.80 -2.51 -12.62
CA THR A 344 -10.69 -3.64 -12.95
C THR A 344 -10.55 -4.04 -14.42
N VAL A 345 -10.59 -3.07 -15.34
CA VAL A 345 -10.42 -3.34 -16.77
C VAL A 345 -9.08 -4.00 -17.04
N VAL A 346 -8.01 -3.51 -16.41
CA VAL A 346 -6.68 -4.14 -16.50
C VAL A 346 -6.71 -5.57 -15.96
N GLU A 347 -7.28 -5.77 -14.76
CA GLU A 347 -7.34 -7.08 -14.10
C GLU A 347 -8.09 -8.12 -14.94
N ILE A 348 -9.24 -7.75 -15.52
CA ILE A 348 -10.03 -8.65 -16.37
C ILE A 348 -9.22 -9.11 -17.58
N ASN A 349 -8.40 -8.24 -18.16
CA ASN A 349 -7.56 -8.62 -19.29
C ASN A 349 -6.35 -9.46 -18.86
N VAL A 350 -5.77 -9.17 -17.69
CA VAL A 350 -4.70 -9.98 -17.10
C VAL A 350 -5.18 -11.40 -16.77
N ILE A 351 -6.38 -11.56 -16.23
CA ILE A 351 -6.90 -12.91 -15.88
C ILE A 351 -7.10 -13.77 -17.13
N LYS A 352 -7.45 -13.19 -18.29
CA LYS A 352 -7.60 -13.96 -19.53
C LYS A 352 -6.29 -14.60 -20.00
N SER A 353 -5.15 -13.96 -19.70
CA SER A 353 -3.83 -14.44 -20.12
C SER A 353 -3.11 -15.25 -19.05
N VAL A 354 -3.61 -15.30 -17.81
CA VAL A 354 -2.95 -15.98 -16.68
C VAL A 354 -3.70 -17.26 -16.33
N VAL A 355 -3.05 -18.41 -16.53
CA VAL A 355 -3.55 -19.68 -16.01
C VAL A 355 -3.22 -19.76 -14.52
N GLU A 356 -4.24 -19.75 -13.67
CA GLU A 356 -4.05 -19.89 -12.23
C GLU A 356 -3.69 -21.35 -11.88
N PRO A 357 -2.70 -21.58 -10.99
CA PRO A 357 -2.46 -22.91 -10.47
C PRO A 357 -3.72 -23.40 -9.73
N PRO A 358 -4.00 -24.72 -9.72
CA PRO A 358 -5.19 -25.25 -9.07
C PRO A 358 -5.22 -24.84 -7.57
N PRO A 359 -6.41 -24.52 -7.03
CA PRO A 359 -6.59 -24.21 -5.61
C PRO A 359 -6.02 -25.28 -4.68
N ALA A 360 -5.73 -24.91 -3.43
CA ALA A 360 -5.28 -25.88 -2.44
C ALA A 360 -6.30 -27.03 -2.30
N LYS A 361 -5.82 -28.28 -2.39
CA LYS A 361 -6.60 -29.56 -2.41
C LYS A 361 -7.24 -29.94 -3.76
N GLU A 362 -7.05 -29.12 -4.79
CA GLU A 362 -7.41 -29.45 -6.16
C GLU A 362 -6.16 -29.80 -6.95
N SER A 363 -6.28 -30.75 -7.89
CA SER A 363 -5.21 -31.12 -8.81
C SER A 363 -5.67 -30.85 -10.24
N LEU A 364 -4.78 -30.26 -11.04
CA LEU A 364 -4.98 -30.09 -12.47
C LEU A 364 -4.44 -31.34 -13.19
N VAL A 365 -5.32 -32.05 -13.89
CA VAL A 365 -4.97 -33.20 -14.72
C VAL A 365 -5.06 -32.77 -16.17
N GLN A 366 -3.95 -32.79 -16.90
CA GLN A 366 -3.93 -32.54 -18.34
C GLN A 366 -3.80 -33.86 -19.09
N VAL A 367 -4.63 -34.05 -20.11
CA VAL A 367 -4.63 -35.24 -20.97
C VAL A 367 -4.22 -34.83 -22.37
N TYR A 368 -3.20 -35.52 -22.91
CA TYR A 368 -2.67 -35.31 -24.26
C TYR A 368 -3.07 -36.49 -25.14
N ASN A 369 -3.85 -36.26 -26.21
CA ASN A 369 -4.08 -37.31 -27.20
C ASN A 369 -2.95 -37.32 -28.24
N LEU A 370 -1.99 -38.24 -28.09
CA LEU A 370 -0.88 -38.41 -29.03
C LEU A 370 -1.17 -39.42 -30.15
N MET A 371 -2.38 -39.97 -30.21
CA MET A 371 -2.79 -40.94 -31.25
C MET A 371 -3.39 -40.20 -32.45
N ASP A 372 -3.30 -40.80 -33.64
CA ASP A 372 -3.93 -40.25 -34.85
C ASP A 372 -5.48 -40.40 -34.84
N SER A 373 -6.01 -41.23 -33.94
CA SER A 373 -7.45 -41.47 -33.74
C SER A 373 -8.03 -40.64 -32.60
N GLU A 374 -9.34 -40.37 -32.67
CA GLU A 374 -10.07 -39.74 -31.57
C GLU A 374 -10.15 -40.67 -30.36
N VAL A 375 -9.84 -40.14 -29.17
CA VAL A 375 -9.84 -40.91 -27.91
C VAL A 375 -10.83 -40.30 -26.94
N THR A 376 -11.71 -41.13 -26.37
CA THR A 376 -12.60 -40.72 -25.29
C THR A 376 -12.00 -41.17 -23.96
N VAL A 377 -11.72 -40.22 -23.06
CA VAL A 377 -11.17 -40.49 -21.73
C VAL A 377 -12.25 -40.27 -20.69
N GLN A 378 -12.58 -41.33 -19.93
CA GLN A 378 -13.55 -41.26 -18.84
C GLN A 378 -12.84 -41.40 -17.50
N PHE A 379 -13.04 -40.41 -16.63
CA PHE A 379 -12.58 -40.45 -15.26
C PHE A 379 -13.70 -41.00 -14.35
N PRO A 380 -13.46 -42.09 -13.60
CA PRO A 380 -14.48 -42.67 -12.72
C PRO A 380 -14.99 -41.62 -11.71
N GLY A 381 -16.29 -41.31 -11.75
CA GLY A 381 -16.92 -40.34 -10.85
C GLY A 381 -16.96 -38.88 -11.33
N HIS A 382 -16.41 -38.57 -12.52
CA HIS A 382 -16.45 -37.22 -13.11
C HIS A 382 -16.92 -37.28 -14.58
N THR A 383 -18.01 -36.59 -14.91
CA THR A 383 -18.66 -36.59 -16.24
C THR A 383 -18.41 -35.27 -16.99
N VAL A 384 -17.16 -34.93 -17.31
CA VAL A 384 -16.84 -33.61 -17.90
C VAL A 384 -16.12 -33.69 -19.27
N LEU A 385 -15.52 -34.83 -19.65
CA LEU A 385 -14.92 -34.99 -20.99
C LEU A 385 -15.86 -35.77 -21.90
N SER A 386 -16.92 -35.12 -22.36
CA SER A 386 -17.95 -35.73 -23.22
C SER A 386 -17.55 -35.76 -24.71
N ASP A 387 -16.63 -34.88 -25.11
CA ASP A 387 -16.19 -34.76 -26.50
C ASP A 387 -14.95 -35.63 -26.76
N PRO A 388 -14.89 -36.39 -27.86
CA PRO A 388 -13.69 -37.13 -28.25
C PRO A 388 -12.51 -36.18 -28.45
N LEU A 389 -11.38 -36.45 -27.78
CA LEU A 389 -10.16 -35.68 -27.96
C LEU A 389 -9.62 -35.94 -29.36
N LYS A 390 -9.44 -34.91 -30.17
CA LYS A 390 -8.77 -35.08 -31.47
C LYS A 390 -7.28 -35.27 -31.28
N SER A 391 -6.63 -35.76 -32.32
CA SER A 391 -5.18 -35.94 -32.35
C SER A 391 -4.48 -34.61 -32.05
N TYR A 392 -3.55 -34.62 -31.09
CA TYR A 392 -2.79 -33.46 -30.59
C TYR A 392 -3.60 -32.36 -29.90
N GLU A 393 -4.79 -32.67 -29.37
CA GLU A 393 -5.52 -31.77 -28.47
C GLU A 393 -5.18 -32.06 -26.99
N VAL A 394 -5.17 -30.99 -26.19
CA VAL A 394 -5.02 -31.04 -24.73
C VAL A 394 -6.32 -30.64 -24.10
N THR A 395 -6.75 -31.39 -23.09
CA THR A 395 -7.83 -30.96 -22.21
C THR A 395 -7.44 -31.14 -20.76
N SER A 396 -7.81 -30.17 -19.93
CA SER A 396 -7.51 -30.15 -18.50
C SER A 396 -8.76 -30.38 -17.66
N LEU A 397 -8.64 -31.17 -16.60
CA LEU A 397 -9.68 -31.40 -15.60
C LEU A 397 -9.14 -31.00 -14.22
N GLN A 398 -9.95 -30.31 -13.42
CA GLN A 398 -9.66 -30.09 -12.00
C GLN A 398 -10.36 -31.17 -11.17
N THR A 399 -9.60 -31.88 -10.34
CA THR A 399 -10.13 -32.94 -9.47
C THR A 399 -9.92 -32.57 -8.00
N ASN A 400 -10.97 -32.74 -7.18
CA ASN A 400 -10.91 -32.59 -5.73
C ASN A 400 -10.43 -33.91 -5.11
N THR A 401 -9.30 -33.90 -4.40
CA THR A 401 -8.82 -35.09 -3.69
C THR A 401 -8.47 -34.79 -2.24
N ASP A 402 -9.26 -35.33 -1.31
CA ASP A 402 -8.79 -35.66 0.04
C ASP A 402 -7.83 -36.85 -0.05
N CYS A 403 -6.57 -36.61 -0.41
CA CYS A 403 -5.53 -37.63 -0.32
C CYS A 403 -4.29 -37.08 0.38
N ILE A 404 -4.05 -37.59 1.58
CA ILE A 404 -2.82 -37.42 2.35
C ILE A 404 -1.80 -38.43 1.81
N LEU A 405 -0.76 -37.97 1.10
CA LEU A 405 0.61 -38.41 1.36
C LEU A 405 1.67 -37.43 0.84
N ARG A 406 2.56 -37.07 1.76
CA ARG A 406 3.76 -36.24 1.62
C ARG A 406 4.91 -36.98 0.93
N CYS A 407 5.71 -36.20 0.20
CA CYS A 407 7.18 -36.21 0.01
C CYS A 407 7.54 -36.16 -1.48
N LEU A 408 7.90 -34.99 -2.02
CA LEU A 408 9.19 -34.26 -1.91
C LEU A 408 10.08 -34.56 -3.12
N TYR A 409 10.09 -33.64 -4.08
CA TYR A 409 11.33 -33.06 -4.60
C TYR A 409 11.05 -31.58 -4.92
N LEU A 410 11.45 -30.76 -3.96
CA LEU A 410 11.35 -29.30 -3.95
C LEU A 410 12.77 -28.84 -3.62
N THR A 411 13.56 -28.57 -4.65
CA THR A 411 14.92 -28.05 -4.45
C THR A 411 15.28 -27.12 -5.60
N TYR A 412 15.12 -25.81 -5.33
CA TYR A 412 15.94 -24.68 -5.76
C TYR A 412 16.23 -24.42 -7.27
N LEU A 413 16.43 -23.12 -7.56
CA LEU A 413 16.85 -22.44 -8.81
C LEU A 413 15.70 -21.97 -9.71
N LYS A 414 15.48 -20.68 -10.00
CA LYS A 414 16.16 -19.42 -9.66
C LYS A 414 15.10 -18.32 -9.54
N CYS A 415 15.06 -17.67 -8.38
CA CYS A 415 14.32 -16.42 -8.16
C CYS A 415 15.09 -15.28 -8.83
N LEU A 416 14.43 -14.37 -9.54
CA LEU A 416 15.08 -13.19 -10.10
C LEU A 416 14.10 -12.00 -10.15
N VAL A 417 14.49 -10.96 -9.44
CA VAL A 417 13.77 -9.69 -9.32
C VAL A 417 14.32 -8.60 -10.25
N CYS A 418 15.22 -8.96 -11.16
CA CYS A 418 14.99 -8.59 -12.55
C CYS A 418 14.27 -9.76 -13.18
N VAL A 419 13.10 -9.58 -13.75
CA VAL A 419 12.54 -10.59 -14.65
C VAL A 419 13.51 -10.69 -15.83
N TYR A 420 14.54 -11.54 -15.73
CA TYR A 420 14.96 -12.32 -16.89
C TYR A 420 13.85 -13.34 -17.04
N TYR A 421 12.86 -12.89 -17.80
CA TYR A 421 11.67 -13.54 -18.29
C TYR A 421 11.94 -15.03 -18.45
N HIS A 422 11.32 -15.90 -17.65
CA HIS A 422 11.39 -17.33 -17.94
C HIS A 422 10.02 -17.86 -18.34
N ASN A 423 9.99 -18.60 -19.44
CA ASN A 423 8.90 -19.48 -19.80
C ASN A 423 9.24 -20.89 -19.30
N THR A 424 8.25 -21.68 -18.96
CA THR A 424 8.49 -23.07 -18.57
C THR A 424 8.39 -23.95 -19.80
N LEU A 425 9.38 -24.80 -20.00
CA LEU A 425 9.38 -25.82 -21.04
C LEU A 425 9.21 -27.19 -20.42
N LEU A 426 8.46 -28.01 -21.12
CA LEU A 426 8.33 -29.44 -20.87
C LEU A 426 8.55 -30.18 -22.19
N PHE A 427 9.37 -31.22 -22.19
CA PHE A 427 9.56 -32.08 -23.36
C PHE A 427 8.90 -33.44 -23.15
N ILE A 428 8.20 -33.92 -24.16
CA ILE A 428 7.65 -35.28 -24.24
C ILE A 428 8.41 -36.01 -25.35
N ASN A 429 9.10 -37.09 -24.99
CA ASN A 429 9.89 -37.87 -25.92
C ASN A 429 9.12 -39.11 -26.37
N THR A 430 8.65 -39.13 -27.62
CA THR A 430 7.99 -40.30 -28.21
C THR A 430 8.97 -41.28 -28.87
N HIS A 431 10.26 -40.96 -28.90
CA HIS A 431 11.31 -41.80 -29.46
C HIS A 431 11.62 -43.03 -28.58
N THR A 432 12.16 -44.07 -29.19
CA THR A 432 12.55 -45.33 -28.51
C THR A 432 13.89 -45.25 -27.77
N GLU A 433 14.60 -44.12 -27.88
CA GLU A 433 15.86 -43.83 -27.20
C GLU A 433 15.71 -42.58 -26.32
N ASN A 434 16.52 -42.49 -25.27
CA ASN A 434 16.57 -41.31 -24.41
C ASN A 434 17.11 -40.12 -25.18
N ILE A 435 16.60 -38.92 -24.91
CA ILE A 435 17.03 -37.68 -25.54
C ILE A 435 17.49 -36.69 -24.46
N ASN A 436 18.70 -36.16 -24.63
CA ASN A 436 19.20 -35.00 -23.90
C ASN A 436 19.02 -33.76 -24.76
N ILE A 437 18.45 -32.70 -24.21
CA ILE A 437 18.06 -31.50 -24.96
C ILE A 437 18.70 -30.29 -24.29
N THR A 438 19.44 -29.50 -25.04
CA THR A 438 20.16 -28.34 -24.50
C THR A 438 19.53 -27.05 -25.02
N VAL A 439 18.80 -26.34 -24.15
CA VAL A 439 18.13 -25.07 -24.47
C VAL A 439 18.86 -23.95 -23.75
N GLY A 440 19.66 -23.16 -24.48
CA GLY A 440 20.46 -22.10 -23.88
C GLY A 440 21.52 -22.65 -22.94
N THR A 441 21.40 -22.37 -21.63
CA THR A 441 22.30 -22.89 -20.59
C THR A 441 21.75 -24.10 -19.84
N ASP A 442 20.51 -24.49 -20.13
CA ASP A 442 19.78 -25.49 -19.36
C ASP A 442 19.65 -26.80 -20.16
N GLU A 443 19.84 -27.92 -19.47
CA GLU A 443 19.75 -29.27 -20.04
C GLU A 443 18.48 -29.98 -19.55
N PHE A 444 17.76 -30.59 -20.48
CA PHE A 444 16.57 -31.39 -20.23
C PHE A 444 16.86 -32.85 -20.57
N TYR A 445 16.40 -33.74 -19.70
CA TYR A 445 16.45 -35.18 -19.92
C TYR A 445 15.04 -35.71 -20.14
N ALA A 446 14.80 -36.35 -21.29
CA ALA A 446 13.52 -36.99 -21.60
C ALA A 446 13.74 -38.48 -21.93
N ALA A 447 13.21 -39.37 -21.07
CA ALA A 447 13.37 -40.82 -21.24
C ALA A 447 12.64 -41.35 -22.49
N ALA A 448 13.09 -42.49 -23.01
CA ALA A 448 12.45 -43.19 -24.12
C ALA A 448 10.99 -43.58 -23.84
N ASN A 449 10.21 -43.82 -24.89
CA ASN A 449 8.84 -44.35 -24.85
C ASN A 449 7.86 -43.48 -24.05
N TYR A 450 7.62 -42.26 -24.53
CA TYR A 450 6.73 -41.26 -23.92
C TYR A 450 7.21 -40.74 -22.56
N GLY A 451 8.53 -40.74 -22.34
CA GLY A 451 9.11 -40.13 -21.15
C GLY A 451 8.97 -38.61 -21.17
N ILE A 452 8.69 -38.05 -20.00
CA ILE A 452 8.47 -36.62 -19.79
C ILE A 452 9.70 -36.03 -19.09
N SER A 453 10.18 -34.89 -19.57
CA SER A 453 11.29 -34.17 -18.93
C SER A 453 10.87 -33.51 -17.63
N GLN A 454 11.85 -33.03 -16.87
CA GLN A 454 11.54 -32.07 -15.81
C GLN A 454 11.07 -30.75 -16.43
N ASN A 455 10.22 -30.04 -15.71
CA ASN A 455 9.83 -28.68 -16.03
C ASN A 455 11.01 -27.76 -15.70
N ILE A 456 11.59 -27.11 -16.71
CA ILE A 456 12.68 -26.14 -16.50
C ILE A 456 12.27 -24.82 -17.14
N SER A 457 12.57 -23.74 -16.43
CA SER A 457 12.29 -22.39 -16.86
C SER A 457 13.48 -21.81 -17.61
N VAL A 458 13.30 -21.40 -18.87
CA VAL A 458 14.38 -20.82 -19.71
C VAL A 458 14.14 -19.34 -19.99
N PRO A 459 15.18 -18.51 -20.20
CA PRO A 459 15.04 -17.10 -20.58
C PRO A 459 14.14 -16.87 -21.80
N ARG A 460 13.40 -15.75 -21.85
CA ARG A 460 12.73 -15.29 -23.08
C ARG A 460 13.80 -15.06 -24.13
N GLY A 461 13.58 -15.62 -25.30
CA GLY A 461 14.53 -15.52 -26.39
C GLY A 461 14.05 -16.30 -27.58
N GLU A 462 14.72 -16.06 -28.70
CA GLU A 462 14.55 -16.86 -29.89
C GLU A 462 15.54 -18.02 -29.84
N TYR A 463 15.02 -19.24 -29.72
CA TYR A 463 15.83 -20.46 -29.60
C TYR A 463 15.79 -21.23 -30.91
N ASN A 464 16.72 -20.87 -31.79
CA ASN A 464 16.92 -21.52 -33.06
C ASN A 464 18.15 -22.45 -32.95
N GLY A 465 18.06 -23.68 -33.46
CA GLY A 465 19.14 -24.67 -33.47
C GLY A 465 19.41 -25.38 -32.14
N VAL A 466 18.40 -25.51 -31.27
CA VAL A 466 18.47 -26.27 -30.00
C VAL A 466 18.96 -27.70 -30.25
N VAL A 467 19.93 -28.14 -29.48
CA VAL A 467 20.62 -29.42 -29.68
C VAL A 467 19.86 -30.53 -28.95
N CYS A 468 19.54 -31.61 -29.66
CA CYS A 468 18.97 -32.84 -29.12
C CYS A 468 19.91 -34.01 -29.41
N GLU A 469 20.42 -34.66 -28.38
CA GLU A 469 21.33 -35.80 -28.51
C GLU A 469 20.64 -37.10 -28.08
N THR A 470 20.65 -38.10 -28.96
CA THR A 470 20.39 -39.49 -28.60
C THR A 470 21.71 -40.25 -28.46
N ASN A 471 21.66 -41.51 -28.04
CA ASN A 471 22.85 -42.37 -27.99
C ASN A 471 23.45 -42.63 -29.39
N SER A 472 22.68 -42.38 -30.45
CA SER A 472 22.99 -42.76 -31.83
C SER A 472 23.25 -41.54 -32.73
N ASP A 473 22.50 -40.45 -32.56
CA ASP A 473 22.45 -39.32 -33.48
C ASP A 473 22.32 -37.98 -32.73
N GLN A 474 22.69 -36.89 -33.40
CA GLN A 474 22.49 -35.52 -32.93
C GLN A 474 21.55 -34.79 -33.88
N TYR A 475 20.52 -34.16 -33.33
CA TYR A 475 19.49 -33.42 -34.05
C TYR A 475 19.50 -31.95 -33.62
N HIS A 476 19.08 -31.06 -34.52
CA HIS A 476 18.85 -29.65 -34.21
C HIS A 476 17.37 -29.32 -34.43
N ILE A 477 16.76 -28.65 -33.45
CA ILE A 477 15.36 -28.24 -33.49
C ILE A 477 15.23 -26.72 -33.30
N ASP A 478 14.25 -26.12 -33.96
CA ASP A 478 13.94 -24.70 -33.79
C ASP A 478 12.71 -24.54 -32.90
N LEU A 479 12.91 -24.01 -31.69
CA LEU A 479 11.82 -23.67 -30.77
C LEU A 479 11.19 -22.31 -31.09
N GLY A 480 11.89 -21.47 -31.85
CA GLY A 480 11.47 -20.10 -32.16
C GLY A 480 11.42 -19.20 -30.92
N LEU A 481 10.61 -18.15 -30.96
CA LEU A 481 10.39 -17.29 -29.80
C LEU A 481 9.68 -18.08 -28.69
N LEU A 482 10.30 -18.09 -27.52
CA LEU A 482 9.69 -18.52 -26.28
C LEU A 482 9.40 -17.28 -25.45
N ASP A 483 8.12 -16.97 -25.29
CA ASP A 483 7.66 -15.70 -24.76
C ASP A 483 7.30 -15.78 -23.27
N PHE A 484 7.30 -14.63 -22.61
CA PHE A 484 7.26 -14.55 -21.15
C PHE A 484 5.96 -15.09 -20.53
N GLY A 485 6.11 -15.87 -19.46
CA GLY A 485 4.97 -16.37 -18.67
C GLY A 485 4.21 -17.51 -19.32
N ALA A 486 4.60 -17.92 -20.54
CA ALA A 486 4.04 -19.07 -21.21
C ALA A 486 4.59 -20.38 -20.64
N PHE A 487 3.78 -21.42 -20.77
CA PHE A 487 4.18 -22.81 -20.56
C PHE A 487 4.08 -23.52 -21.89
N TYR A 488 5.21 -24.06 -22.34
CA TYR A 488 5.33 -24.73 -23.62
C TYR A 488 5.59 -26.23 -23.41
N THR A 489 4.71 -27.07 -23.92
CA THR A 489 4.97 -28.49 -24.10
C THR A 489 5.48 -28.74 -25.50
N VAL A 490 6.65 -29.36 -25.59
CA VAL A 490 7.31 -29.70 -26.83
C VAL A 490 7.30 -31.21 -26.99
N ILE A 491 6.60 -31.71 -28.00
CA ILE A 491 6.55 -33.12 -28.32
C ILE A 491 7.61 -33.40 -29.39
N LEU A 492 8.52 -34.32 -29.08
CA LEU A 492 9.55 -34.81 -30.00
C LEU A 492 9.07 -36.12 -30.61
N SER A 493 8.89 -36.12 -31.93
CA SER A 493 8.39 -37.25 -32.70
C SER A 493 9.38 -37.68 -33.78
N LYS A 494 9.44 -38.99 -34.07
CA LYS A 494 10.26 -39.52 -35.16
C LYS A 494 9.45 -39.56 -36.46
N GLU A 495 9.92 -38.88 -37.48
CA GLU A 495 9.46 -39.08 -38.86
C GLU A 495 10.59 -39.65 -39.72
N SER A 496 10.25 -40.12 -40.92
CA SER A 496 11.10 -40.90 -41.83
C SER A 496 12.49 -40.30 -42.10
N ASN A 497 12.65 -38.97 -41.94
CA ASN A 497 13.86 -38.21 -42.26
C ASN A 497 14.44 -37.39 -41.09
N GLY A 498 14.00 -37.60 -39.84
CA GLY A 498 14.56 -36.89 -38.68
C GLY A 498 13.62 -36.77 -37.47
N LEU A 499 14.04 -35.97 -36.49
CA LEU A 499 13.24 -35.61 -35.33
C LEU A 499 12.33 -34.42 -35.68
N THR A 500 11.01 -34.62 -35.67
CA THR A 500 10.04 -33.53 -35.84
C THR A 500 9.61 -32.98 -34.48
N LEU A 501 9.50 -31.66 -34.44
CA LEU A 501 9.12 -30.91 -33.25
C LEU A 501 7.69 -30.42 -33.42
N LYS A 502 6.84 -30.73 -32.43
CA LYS A 502 5.54 -30.08 -32.26
C LYS A 502 5.56 -29.27 -30.96
N LYS A 503 5.62 -27.95 -31.09
CA LYS A 503 5.51 -27.02 -29.96
C LYS A 503 4.03 -26.70 -29.72
N MET A 504 3.57 -26.93 -28.50
CA MET A 504 2.26 -26.54 -27.99
C MET A 504 2.45 -25.46 -26.93
N GLU A 505 1.57 -24.48 -26.93
CA GLU A 505 1.51 -23.44 -25.90
C GLU A 505 0.34 -23.78 -24.98
N ASP A 506 0.63 -24.46 -23.87
CA ASP A 506 -0.40 -24.89 -22.91
C ASP A 506 -0.93 -23.72 -22.09
N ILE A 507 -0.07 -22.71 -21.86
CA ILE A 507 -0.42 -21.44 -21.22
C ILE A 507 0.06 -20.33 -22.13
N GLN A 508 -0.86 -19.48 -22.58
CA GLN A 508 -0.53 -18.34 -23.43
C GLN A 508 0.41 -17.36 -22.73
N ALA A 509 1.37 -16.83 -23.49
CA ALA A 509 2.22 -15.74 -23.04
C ALA A 509 1.37 -14.53 -22.65
N ASN A 510 1.77 -13.86 -21.58
CA ASN A 510 1.06 -12.69 -21.12
C ASN A 510 1.39 -11.48 -21.98
N ASP A 511 0.41 -10.95 -22.69
CA ASP A 511 0.54 -9.83 -23.63
C ASP A 511 0.18 -8.48 -23.01
N VAL A 512 -0.42 -8.45 -21.82
CA VAL A 512 -0.87 -7.20 -21.19
C VAL A 512 0.30 -6.41 -20.63
N HIS A 513 0.72 -5.39 -21.38
CA HIS A 513 1.84 -4.54 -21.02
C HIS A 513 1.60 -3.70 -19.76
N ILE A 514 2.62 -3.58 -18.90
CA ILE A 514 2.60 -2.89 -17.61
C ILE A 514 2.19 -1.40 -17.71
N ALA A 515 2.40 -0.77 -18.87
CA ALA A 515 1.95 0.61 -19.11
C ALA A 515 0.43 0.79 -18.94
N TRP A 516 -0.36 -0.29 -19.04
CA TRP A 516 -1.79 -0.25 -18.75
C TRP A 516 -2.12 0.06 -17.28
N GLN A 517 -1.15 -0.01 -16.36
CA GLN A 517 -1.31 0.52 -15.00
C GLN A 517 -1.10 2.03 -14.90
N VAL A 518 -0.55 2.71 -15.91
CA VAL A 518 -0.35 4.17 -15.85
C VAL A 518 -1.66 4.93 -15.66
N PRO A 519 -2.75 4.65 -16.39
CA PRO A 519 -4.04 5.34 -16.19
C PRO A 519 -4.58 5.25 -14.75
N GLN A 520 -4.57 4.07 -14.12
CA GLN A 520 -5.04 3.93 -12.73
C GLN A 520 -4.16 4.73 -11.75
N TYR A 521 -2.83 4.77 -11.95
CA TYR A 521 -1.93 5.59 -11.14
C TYR A 521 -2.14 7.10 -11.36
N VAL A 522 -2.41 7.52 -12.59
CA VAL A 522 -2.76 8.91 -12.91
C VAL A 522 -4.04 9.33 -12.18
N PHE A 523 -5.11 8.53 -12.27
CA PHE A 523 -6.37 8.85 -11.61
C PHE A 523 -6.26 8.84 -10.08
N ILE A 524 -5.59 7.85 -9.47
CA ILE A 524 -5.45 7.81 -8.00
C ILE A 524 -4.58 8.96 -7.49
N THR A 525 -3.51 9.34 -8.22
CA THR A 525 -2.64 10.44 -7.81
C THR A 525 -3.35 11.79 -7.93
N ALA A 526 -4.09 12.01 -9.03
CA ALA A 526 -4.93 13.19 -9.19
C ALA A 526 -6.00 13.26 -8.08
N GLY A 527 -6.59 12.11 -7.73
CA GLY A 527 -7.49 11.97 -6.60
C GLY A 527 -6.84 12.34 -5.26
N GLU A 528 -5.60 11.89 -5.02
CA GLU A 528 -4.82 12.21 -3.82
C GLU A 528 -4.56 13.72 -3.68
N VAL A 529 -4.14 14.40 -4.75
CA VAL A 529 -3.91 15.86 -4.72
C VAL A 529 -5.19 16.60 -4.34
N MET A 530 -6.33 16.22 -4.94
CA MET A 530 -7.63 16.86 -4.68
C MET A 530 -8.23 16.51 -3.31
N PHE A 531 -7.96 15.31 -2.79
CA PHE A 531 -8.53 14.83 -1.53
C PHE A 531 -7.62 15.07 -0.33
N SER A 532 -6.39 14.56 -0.37
CA SER A 532 -5.47 14.51 0.77
C SER A 532 -4.89 15.88 1.09
N ILE A 533 -4.29 16.55 0.09
CA ILE A 533 -3.64 17.85 0.28
C ILE A 533 -4.69 18.90 0.67
N THR A 534 -5.78 18.98 -0.12
CA THR A 534 -6.87 19.92 0.16
C THR A 534 -7.58 19.62 1.48
N GLY A 535 -7.76 18.34 1.83
CA GLY A 535 -8.42 17.95 3.07
C GLY A 535 -7.64 18.32 4.32
N LEU A 536 -6.31 18.18 4.27
CA LEU A 536 -5.43 18.61 5.36
C LEU A 536 -5.45 20.14 5.53
N GLU A 537 -5.37 20.88 4.43
CA GLU A 537 -5.44 22.35 4.42
C GLU A 537 -6.79 22.86 4.95
N PHE A 538 -7.90 22.28 4.48
CA PHE A 538 -9.24 22.54 5.00
C PHE A 538 -9.30 22.29 6.51
N SER A 539 -8.77 21.16 6.96
CA SER A 539 -8.81 20.80 8.38
C SER A 539 -8.06 21.80 9.25
N TYR A 540 -6.89 22.28 8.80
CA TYR A 540 -6.13 23.29 9.54
C TYR A 540 -6.75 24.69 9.50
N SER A 541 -7.43 25.06 8.41
CA SER A 541 -8.14 26.35 8.32
C SER A 541 -9.43 26.38 9.15
N GLN A 542 -9.99 25.21 9.50
CA GLN A 542 -11.21 25.09 10.31
C GLN A 542 -10.92 24.82 11.79
N ALA A 543 -9.66 24.94 12.22
CA ALA A 543 -9.24 24.57 13.56
C ALA A 543 -8.45 25.68 14.26
N PRO A 544 -8.76 25.94 15.54
CA PRO A 544 -7.92 26.77 16.39
C PRO A 544 -6.48 26.25 16.45
N ALA A 545 -5.51 27.15 16.64
CA ALA A 545 -4.10 26.79 16.70
C ALA A 545 -3.79 25.71 17.75
N SER A 546 -4.44 25.78 18.92
CA SER A 546 -4.34 24.81 20.03
C SER A 546 -4.81 23.39 19.67
N MET A 547 -5.67 23.25 18.66
CA MET A 547 -6.38 22.00 18.33
C MET A 547 -5.90 21.31 17.05
N LYS A 548 -4.96 21.91 16.32
CA LYS A 548 -4.44 21.34 15.06
C LYS A 548 -3.84 19.94 15.24
N SER A 549 -3.22 19.67 16.39
CA SER A 549 -2.69 18.35 16.74
C SER A 549 -3.78 17.28 16.90
N VAL A 550 -4.95 17.66 17.45
CA VAL A 550 -6.10 16.75 17.62
C VAL A 550 -6.70 16.38 16.26
N LEU A 551 -6.84 17.35 15.35
CA LEU A 551 -7.28 17.05 13.99
C LEU A 551 -6.27 16.23 13.20
N GLN A 552 -4.97 16.51 13.35
CA GLN A 552 -3.93 15.70 12.72
C GLN A 552 -4.01 14.23 13.17
N ALA A 553 -4.21 14.00 14.47
CA ALA A 553 -4.43 12.65 15.01
C ALA A 553 -5.70 12.02 14.43
N GLY A 554 -6.81 12.77 14.36
CA GLY A 554 -8.04 12.32 13.72
C GLY A 554 -7.86 11.97 12.24
N TRP A 555 -7.06 12.73 11.50
CA TRP A 555 -6.76 12.49 10.09
C TRP A 555 -5.98 11.18 9.91
N LEU A 556 -4.91 10.97 10.67
CA LEU A 556 -4.12 9.73 10.61
C LEU A 556 -4.96 8.50 11.00
N MET A 557 -5.88 8.65 11.94
CA MET A 557 -6.85 7.61 12.28
C MET A 557 -7.74 7.23 11.09
N THR A 558 -8.10 8.17 10.21
CA THR A 558 -8.87 7.82 9.00
C THR A 558 -8.08 6.88 8.08
N VAL A 559 -6.77 7.08 7.95
CA VAL A 559 -5.87 6.20 7.19
C VAL A 559 -5.79 4.83 7.84
N ALA A 560 -5.65 4.80 9.17
CA ALA A 560 -5.60 3.55 9.93
C ALA A 560 -6.87 2.71 9.74
N PHE A 561 -8.05 3.34 9.83
CA PHE A 561 -9.33 2.68 9.58
C PHE A 561 -9.52 2.27 8.11
N GLY A 562 -9.01 3.04 7.15
CA GLY A 562 -9.04 2.66 5.75
C GLY A 562 -8.32 1.33 5.50
N ASN A 563 -7.15 1.15 6.12
CA ASN A 563 -6.43 -0.12 6.06
C ASN A 563 -7.17 -1.27 6.77
N VAL A 564 -7.91 -1.00 7.85
CA VAL A 564 -8.77 -2.01 8.50
C VAL A 564 -9.89 -2.47 7.58
N ILE A 565 -10.50 -1.56 6.80
CA ILE A 565 -11.54 -1.92 5.82
C ILE A 565 -10.97 -2.92 4.80
N VAL A 566 -9.77 -2.67 4.27
CA VAL A 566 -9.14 -3.60 3.31
C VAL A 566 -8.85 -4.95 3.94
N LEU A 567 -8.35 -4.96 5.18
CA LEU A 567 -8.12 -6.21 5.92
C LEU A 567 -9.40 -7.04 6.06
N ILE A 568 -10.53 -6.42 6.43
CA ILE A 568 -11.82 -7.12 6.60
C ILE A 568 -12.31 -7.67 5.27
N VAL A 569 -12.20 -6.90 4.19
CA VAL A 569 -12.65 -7.34 2.85
C VAL A 569 -11.77 -8.46 2.30
N ALA A 570 -10.44 -8.35 2.45
CA ALA A 570 -9.48 -9.33 1.92
C ALA A 570 -9.63 -10.72 2.56
N GLU A 571 -9.88 -10.79 3.88
CA GLU A 571 -10.11 -12.05 4.59
C GLU A 571 -11.58 -12.52 4.53
N GLY A 572 -12.53 -11.58 4.57
CA GLY A 572 -13.94 -11.88 4.77
C GLY A 572 -14.72 -12.18 3.50
N ALA A 573 -14.27 -11.72 2.33
CA ALA A 573 -15.09 -11.76 1.12
C ALA A 573 -14.81 -12.94 0.19
N GLY A 574 -13.62 -13.55 0.24
CA GLY A 574 -13.26 -14.69 -0.63
C GLY A 574 -13.46 -14.42 -2.14
N MET A 575 -13.45 -13.14 -2.55
CA MET A 575 -13.77 -12.73 -3.91
C MET A 575 -12.54 -12.76 -4.82
N GLU A 576 -12.77 -12.91 -6.11
CA GLU A 576 -11.76 -12.66 -7.14
C GLU A 576 -11.33 -11.19 -7.12
N GLN A 577 -10.07 -10.94 -7.48
CA GLN A 577 -9.44 -9.63 -7.35
C GLN A 577 -10.13 -8.52 -8.17
N TRP A 578 -10.65 -8.82 -9.37
CA TRP A 578 -11.38 -7.83 -10.17
C TRP A 578 -12.74 -7.45 -9.54
N THR A 579 -13.41 -8.42 -8.90
CA THR A 579 -14.66 -8.17 -8.18
C THR A 579 -14.42 -7.30 -6.95
N GLU A 580 -13.30 -7.55 -6.25
CA GLU A 580 -12.85 -6.71 -5.15
C GLU A 580 -12.63 -5.26 -5.61
N PHE A 581 -11.98 -5.03 -6.76
CA PHE A 581 -11.78 -3.68 -7.29
C PHE A 581 -13.10 -2.96 -7.63
N LEU A 582 -14.07 -3.65 -8.23
CA LEU A 582 -15.39 -3.08 -8.49
C LEU A 582 -16.17 -2.78 -7.22
N LEU A 583 -16.09 -3.65 -6.21
CA LEU A 583 -16.70 -3.43 -4.90
C LEU A 583 -16.16 -2.13 -4.29
N PHE A 584 -14.84 -1.97 -4.25
CA PHE A 584 -14.19 -0.77 -3.73
C PHE A 584 -14.58 0.50 -4.50
N ALA A 585 -14.63 0.43 -5.84
CA ALA A 585 -15.08 1.54 -6.68
C ALA A 585 -16.53 1.94 -6.35
N GLY A 586 -17.44 0.96 -6.28
CA GLY A 586 -18.85 1.18 -5.97
C GLY A 586 -19.07 1.76 -4.57
N LEU A 587 -18.39 1.21 -3.57
CA LEU A 587 -18.42 1.72 -2.20
C LEU A 587 -17.92 3.16 -2.12
N LEU A 588 -16.83 3.50 -2.83
CA LEU A 588 -16.30 4.86 -2.81
C LEU A 588 -17.23 5.86 -3.51
N VAL A 589 -17.93 5.46 -4.57
CA VAL A 589 -18.97 6.31 -5.18
C VAL A 589 -20.10 6.58 -4.19
N ALA A 590 -20.60 5.56 -3.50
CA ALA A 590 -21.63 5.71 -2.48
C ALA A 590 -21.17 6.64 -1.34
N VAL A 591 -19.94 6.45 -0.86
CA VAL A 591 -19.33 7.30 0.17
C VAL A 591 -19.12 8.74 -0.32
N SER A 592 -18.75 8.93 -1.59
CA SER A 592 -18.61 10.26 -2.19
C SER A 592 -19.96 11.02 -2.23
N ILE A 593 -21.06 10.31 -2.50
CA ILE A 593 -22.42 10.89 -2.42
C ILE A 593 -22.73 11.31 -0.99
N ILE A 594 -22.50 10.41 -0.01
CA ILE A 594 -22.72 10.71 1.41
C ILE A 594 -21.90 11.93 1.86
N PHE A 595 -20.60 11.94 1.52
CA PHE A 595 -19.72 13.06 1.85
C PHE A 595 -20.17 14.35 1.18
N SER A 596 -20.63 14.31 -0.07
CA SER A 596 -21.15 15.49 -0.78
C SER A 596 -22.39 16.06 -0.09
N ILE A 597 -23.29 15.20 0.42
CA ILE A 597 -24.44 15.60 1.22
C ILE A 597 -23.98 16.22 2.54
N MET A 598 -23.05 15.58 3.26
CA MET A 598 -22.48 16.12 4.51
C MET A 598 -21.80 17.47 4.30
N ALA A 599 -21.05 17.61 3.20
CA ALA A 599 -20.37 18.84 2.81
C ALA A 599 -21.35 19.96 2.47
N TYR A 600 -22.51 19.65 1.86
CA TYR A 600 -23.56 20.61 1.57
C TYR A 600 -24.15 21.23 2.86
N PHE A 601 -24.28 20.43 3.91
CA PHE A 601 -24.77 20.89 5.21
C PHE A 601 -23.69 21.48 6.12
N TYR A 602 -22.42 21.40 5.73
CA TYR A 602 -21.31 21.93 6.51
C TYR A 602 -21.26 23.45 6.48
N THR A 603 -21.15 24.06 7.65
CA THR A 603 -20.98 25.52 7.81
C THR A 603 -19.54 25.83 8.17
N TYR A 604 -18.87 26.63 7.34
CA TYR A 604 -17.51 27.07 7.62
C TYR A 604 -17.47 27.98 8.85
N VAL A 605 -16.47 27.73 9.69
CA VAL A 605 -16.20 28.50 10.89
C VAL A 605 -14.78 29.04 10.78
N ASP A 606 -14.63 30.34 10.94
CA ASP A 606 -13.33 31.00 10.93
C ASP A 606 -12.74 31.05 12.37
N PRO A 607 -11.62 30.34 12.65
CA PRO A 607 -11.01 30.34 13.99
C PRO A 607 -10.52 31.73 14.43
N ASP A 608 -10.12 32.60 13.49
CA ASP A 608 -9.58 33.92 13.83
C ASP A 608 -10.64 34.84 14.45
N GLN A 609 -11.91 34.62 14.11
CA GLN A 609 -13.02 35.35 14.73
C GLN A 609 -13.23 34.93 16.19
N LEU A 610 -13.07 33.62 16.48
CA LEU A 610 -13.14 33.13 17.85
C LEU A 610 -12.02 33.75 18.71
N ASP A 611 -10.81 33.81 18.16
CA ASP A 611 -9.66 34.43 18.84
C ASP A 611 -9.86 35.93 19.09
N LYS A 612 -10.50 36.66 18.17
CA LYS A 612 -10.82 38.08 18.36
C LYS A 612 -11.83 38.30 19.49
N ILE A 613 -12.92 37.55 19.50
CA ILE A 613 -13.98 37.66 20.53
C ILE A 613 -13.39 37.47 21.94
N PHE A 614 -12.59 36.42 22.13
CA PHE A 614 -11.99 36.17 23.44
C PHE A 614 -10.85 37.12 23.80
N ARG A 615 -10.18 37.75 22.83
CA ARG A 615 -9.18 38.81 23.11
C ARG A 615 -9.87 40.08 23.59
N GLU A 616 -10.95 40.50 22.93
CA GLU A 616 -11.74 41.66 23.31
C GLU A 616 -12.32 41.50 24.73
N ASP A 617 -12.89 40.34 25.05
CA ASP A 617 -13.38 40.05 26.42
C ASP A 617 -12.27 40.16 27.48
N THR A 618 -11.04 39.69 27.20
CA THR A 618 -9.92 39.79 28.15
C THR A 618 -9.36 41.20 28.31
N ASP A 619 -9.49 42.05 27.30
CA ASP A 619 -9.05 43.44 27.37
C ASP A 619 -10.10 44.31 28.07
N ASP A 620 -11.39 44.03 27.87
CA ASP A 620 -12.50 44.65 28.62
C ASP A 620 -12.50 44.27 30.11
N GLU A 621 -12.11 43.03 30.48
CA GLU A 621 -11.92 42.66 31.89
C GLU A 621 -10.75 43.39 32.58
N LYS A 622 -9.74 43.86 31.82
CA LYS A 622 -8.61 44.62 32.36
C LYS A 622 -8.90 46.12 32.48
N VAL A 623 -9.83 46.64 31.69
CA VAL A 623 -10.30 48.03 31.77
C VAL A 623 -11.51 48.06 32.70
N GLY A 624 -11.27 48.19 34.00
CA GLY A 624 -12.32 48.17 35.03
C GLY A 624 -13.50 49.10 34.70
N SER A 625 -14.58 48.52 34.18
CA SER A 625 -15.87 49.17 33.97
C SER A 625 -16.90 48.45 34.83
N SER A 626 -17.37 49.15 35.85
CA SER A 626 -18.51 48.76 36.67
C SER A 626 -19.79 48.91 35.87
N ASP A 627 -20.16 47.90 35.08
CA ASP A 627 -21.53 47.76 34.64
C ASP A 627 -21.95 46.29 34.59
N SER A 628 -23.04 45.99 35.30
CA SER A 628 -23.54 44.65 35.57
C SER A 628 -24.27 44.03 34.37
N LYS A 629 -23.57 43.82 33.25
CA LYS A 629 -24.03 42.90 32.20
C LYS A 629 -23.38 41.53 32.42
N LYS A 630 -24.07 40.71 33.22
CA LYS A 630 -23.75 39.28 33.39
C LYS A 630 -23.69 38.56 32.04
N ASN A 631 -22.52 38.02 31.70
CA ASN A 631 -22.33 36.71 31.05
C ASN A 631 -23.28 36.30 29.89
N GLU A 632 -23.62 37.19 28.95
CA GLU A 632 -24.10 36.75 27.63
C GLU A 632 -22.90 36.53 26.71
N ALA A 633 -22.20 35.42 26.93
CA ALA A 633 -21.15 34.96 26.04
C ALA A 633 -21.75 34.51 24.70
N VAL A 634 -21.22 35.04 23.60
CA VAL A 634 -21.59 34.76 22.21
C VAL A 634 -21.65 33.25 21.97
N SER A 635 -22.80 32.73 21.53
CA SER A 635 -22.94 31.32 21.16
C SER A 635 -22.20 31.04 19.85
N LEU A 636 -21.71 29.82 19.65
CA LEU A 636 -21.14 29.39 18.37
C LEU A 636 -22.17 29.48 17.21
N ASN A 637 -23.46 29.65 17.53
CA ASN A 637 -24.52 29.95 16.59
C ASN A 637 -24.59 31.41 16.13
N ASP A 638 -24.01 32.32 16.90
CA ASP A 638 -24.05 33.77 16.71
C ASP A 638 -22.83 34.29 15.92
N MET A 639 -21.80 33.45 15.74
CA MET A 639 -20.65 33.78 14.91
C MET A 639 -21.07 33.94 13.43
N PRO A 640 -20.49 34.93 12.70
CA PRO A 640 -20.69 35.09 11.27
C PRO A 640 -20.40 33.78 10.51
N LYS A 641 -21.47 33.13 10.04
CA LYS A 641 -21.35 31.93 9.20
C LYS A 641 -21.00 32.41 7.79
N GLN A 642 -19.86 31.98 7.25
CA GLN A 642 -19.64 32.12 5.81
C GLN A 642 -20.71 31.30 5.08
N THR A 643 -21.24 31.87 4.00
CA THR A 643 -22.43 31.41 3.28
C THR A 643 -22.39 29.91 2.98
N LYS A 644 -23.55 29.25 3.11
CA LYS A 644 -23.73 27.86 2.68
C LYS A 644 -23.56 27.76 1.16
N MET A 645 -22.44 27.14 0.74
CA MET A 645 -22.10 26.62 -0.60
C MET A 645 -22.18 27.51 -1.85
#